data_AF-A0A1D7QD33-F1
#
_entry.id   AF-A0A1D7QD33-F1
#
_cell.length_a   1.000
_cell.length_b   1.000
_cell.length_c   1.000
_cell.angle_alpha   90.00
_cell.angle_beta   90.00
_cell.angle_gamma   90.00
#
_symmetry.space_group_name_H-M   'P 1'
#
loop_
_entity.id
_entity.type
_entity.pdbx_description
1 polymer ?
#
loop_
_entity_poly.entity_id
_entity_poly.type
_entity_poly.pdbx_seq_one_letter_code
_entity_poly.pdbx_strand_id
1 'polypeptide(L)'
;MTFIKPNKLTLLATATLSVCITMGMALPASAQQETLLIRSPAVSSNHLTFVYGGDIWISGKDGSNPRRLTVNPAVEQNPLFSPDGKQIAFTGNYDGNTDVYVIPIEGGDPKRVTFHPNPDVLRGWIGNNQLYFTSTRDFRFALSPRMHKVNLDGTDEQALPMPEAVQGTPSADQRYWAYIKNTDPTERSNVAFKRYRGGGMPQIWIFDTKTKSTEIIPGTGSNNVKPQWLGNKIYFLSDRDLTMNLFSYDINTKKTEKLTNFKDYDIKTLTVGQGVVAFEQGGKVHLLETTNNKVKTISINIQADAPYKRPHYIDMAAGIRNIEISPKGVRALFESRGEIFSVPKEKGDARNISNSPGSFEKFPSWSPDGKYISYLSDKNGNYQLVLLNQVTKEAPIYISLGNTPFYYQPIWSPDSKKIAYGDAHLNLFYVDINAKKPVLVKADKLGSTTGRSFSALQPAWSPDSKWLTYVATLQNMVSAAFLYHVETETHTQITDGMSEVNSPSFSRDGKYLFFTASTDVGLTNSGLHMSAYQRPVNYSAYALILSKKTPSLYKTESDEESVKPEEQPEKKKEDPKKDKKGKDEKGKESAPAAVNKSIEVDLADLSNRIISLPIPSGGIQGVDGSVEGQVLYFRNGELGALDLKKMEASTLISGINRLSVSSDGKSMLYGSRGNYYIVDAGKKPASSESGKLKLDDIKVLVDPAAEWKQMFDEVWKMEKDFFYVENMHGADWPAMKVKYEKFLPYVNHRSDLSYVFNEMMGEMVVGHNYISPGDEPSAPAVGVGMLGADYEIDNGFYKIGKIFTRLDWNPTFKAPLAEPGLNIKEGDYIVAIEGIPVTAKKSIYSLFDFKAGKQVAIKINSKPSLDGAREVVVVPVNIGQEMELRRMDWVENNRKRVDKLSNGQIAYVYMPNTGPDGYTYFNRYYFSQMDKKALLMDERNNGGGWVADYVIDLLSRELISYWAIRDGKSFTTPGNGIFGPKAMLINENAGSGGDMMPYMFKNKGLGKLVGRTTMGILVGISGYPSLIDGGSITSPNFGIYDTNGKWIIENEGVAPDIFVEQTPKDLLEGRDPQLERTVQQLQEEIKTYKYPNVTRPKDPIRGQ
;
A
#
# COMPACT_ATOMS: atom_id res chain seq x y z
N MET A 1 31.28 59.84 -44.34
CA MET A 1 31.67 59.19 -45.61
C MET A 1 31.05 57.81 -45.59
N THR A 2 30.12 57.38 -46.43
CA THR A 2 29.40 57.92 -47.62
C THR A 2 28.48 56.74 -47.96
N PHE A 3 27.14 56.79 -47.97
CA PHE A 3 26.20 57.41 -48.91
C PHE A 3 24.94 56.48 -48.80
N ILE A 4 23.65 56.83 -48.81
CA ILE A 4 22.86 57.87 -49.47
C ILE A 4 21.53 58.04 -48.71
N LYS A 5 21.10 59.30 -48.65
CA LYS A 5 19.83 59.90 -48.18
C LYS A 5 18.84 59.98 -49.38
N PRO A 6 17.54 60.35 -49.29
CA PRO A 6 17.13 61.70 -48.85
C PRO A 6 15.76 61.80 -48.13
N ASN A 7 15.66 62.61 -47.08
CA ASN A 7 15.08 63.98 -47.01
C ASN A 7 13.57 63.98 -46.69
N LYS A 8 13.17 64.40 -45.47
CA LYS A 8 12.93 65.80 -45.02
C LYS A 8 11.85 66.50 -45.84
N LEU A 9 10.76 66.90 -45.17
CA LEU A 9 10.36 68.31 -45.14
C LEU A 9 9.47 68.60 -43.92
N THR A 10 9.88 69.60 -43.17
CA THR A 10 9.15 70.27 -42.10
C THR A 10 8.39 71.45 -42.72
N LEU A 11 7.11 71.66 -42.40
CA LEU A 11 6.58 73.02 -42.16
C LEU A 11 5.21 72.98 -41.47
N LEU A 12 5.08 73.85 -40.47
CA LEU A 12 3.87 74.19 -39.71
C LEU A 12 2.81 74.88 -40.60
N ALA A 13 1.52 74.67 -40.30
CA ALA A 13 0.56 75.72 -39.95
C ALA A 13 -0.86 75.17 -39.68
N THR A 14 -1.27 75.26 -38.42
CA THR A 14 -2.60 75.62 -37.88
C THR A 14 -3.91 75.09 -38.50
N ALA A 15 -4.56 74.25 -37.68
CA ALA A 15 -5.94 74.34 -37.21
C ALA A 15 -7.12 74.11 -38.19
N THR A 16 -7.73 72.92 -38.09
CA THR A 16 -9.19 72.79 -38.10
C THR A 16 -9.63 71.55 -37.33
N LEU A 17 -10.64 71.75 -36.48
CA LEU A 17 -11.31 70.80 -35.62
C LEU A 17 -11.90 69.64 -36.43
N SER A 18 -11.58 68.38 -36.10
CA SER A 18 -12.39 67.22 -36.47
C SER A 18 -12.18 66.08 -35.49
N VAL A 19 -13.31 65.66 -34.93
CA VAL A 19 -13.54 64.55 -34.01
C VAL A 19 -12.72 63.31 -34.40
N CYS A 20 -11.75 62.92 -33.57
CA CYS A 20 -11.17 61.58 -33.59
C CYS A 20 -11.62 60.85 -32.34
N ILE A 21 -12.45 59.84 -32.57
CA ILE A 21 -12.89 58.82 -31.62
C ILE A 21 -11.65 58.27 -30.91
N THR A 22 -11.51 58.56 -29.62
CA THR A 22 -10.62 57.81 -28.73
C THR A 22 -11.16 56.39 -28.64
N MET A 23 -10.71 55.52 -29.53
CA MET A 23 -10.85 54.08 -29.39
C MET A 23 -9.90 53.69 -28.26
N GLY A 24 -10.40 53.78 -27.02
CA GLY A 24 -9.72 53.22 -25.86
C GLY A 24 -9.49 51.74 -26.15
N MET A 25 -8.24 51.35 -26.35
CA MET A 25 -7.83 49.96 -26.22
C MET A 25 -8.04 49.60 -24.75
N ALA A 26 -9.27 49.17 -24.43
CA ALA A 26 -9.52 48.39 -23.25
C ALA A 26 -8.69 47.10 -23.43
N LEU A 27 -7.52 47.07 -22.79
CA LEU A 27 -6.90 45.80 -22.44
C LEU A 27 -8.02 44.97 -21.79
N PRO A 28 -8.33 43.76 -22.29
CA PRO A 28 -9.27 42.91 -21.58
C PRO A 28 -8.67 42.70 -20.19
N ALA A 29 -9.30 43.29 -19.18
CA ALA A 29 -9.05 42.92 -17.80
C ALA A 29 -9.27 41.41 -17.77
N SER A 30 -8.18 40.64 -17.61
CA SER A 30 -8.28 39.20 -17.39
C SER A 30 -9.19 39.06 -16.16
N ALA A 31 -10.43 38.61 -16.38
CA ALA A 31 -11.38 38.43 -15.30
C ALA A 31 -10.70 37.54 -14.27
N GLN A 32 -10.56 38.05 -13.04
CA GLN A 32 -9.85 37.36 -11.97
C GLN A 32 -10.49 35.97 -11.78
N GLN A 33 -9.76 34.92 -12.12
CA GLN A 33 -10.30 33.56 -12.15
C GLN A 33 -10.52 33.08 -10.70
N GLU A 34 -11.76 32.75 -10.37
CA GLU A 34 -12.15 32.16 -9.08
C GLU A 34 -11.23 30.97 -8.73
N THR A 35 -10.71 30.95 -7.51
CA THR A 35 -9.91 29.85 -6.99
C THR A 35 -10.82 28.68 -6.59
N LEU A 36 -10.53 27.48 -7.11
CA LEU A 36 -11.19 26.23 -6.70
C LEU A 36 -10.29 25.39 -5.79
N LEU A 37 -10.81 24.25 -5.33
CA LEU A 37 -10.18 23.37 -4.32
C LEU A 37 -9.93 24.09 -2.99
N ILE A 38 -10.83 25.02 -2.64
CA ILE A 38 -10.87 25.60 -1.30
C ILE A 38 -11.66 24.66 -0.40
N ARG A 39 -11.01 24.15 0.64
CA ARG A 39 -11.51 23.02 1.43
C ARG A 39 -11.76 23.36 2.89
N SER A 40 -12.60 22.57 3.54
CA SER A 40 -12.84 22.65 5.00
C SER A 40 -13.15 24.06 5.54
N PRO A 41 -14.12 24.81 4.97
CA PRO A 41 -14.42 26.15 5.45
C PRO A 41 -15.04 26.17 6.84
N ALA A 42 -14.69 27.18 7.64
CA ALA A 42 -15.37 27.57 8.87
C ALA A 42 -15.59 29.07 8.92
N VAL A 43 -16.60 29.51 9.67
CA VAL A 43 -17.10 30.89 9.66
C VAL A 43 -17.22 31.46 11.07
N SER A 44 -16.81 32.72 11.23
CA SER A 44 -17.07 33.55 12.42
C SER A 44 -18.03 34.69 12.06
N SER A 45 -18.26 35.64 12.98
CA SER A 45 -19.11 36.79 12.70
C SER A 45 -18.62 37.61 11.51
N ASN A 46 -17.29 37.71 11.34
CA ASN A 46 -16.65 38.62 10.37
C ASN A 46 -15.70 37.95 9.38
N HIS A 47 -15.26 36.72 9.63
CA HIS A 47 -14.21 36.06 8.85
C HIS A 47 -14.59 34.65 8.40
N LEU A 48 -13.97 34.19 7.32
CA LEU A 48 -13.90 32.80 6.90
C LEU A 48 -12.48 32.27 7.09
N THR A 49 -12.35 31.00 7.47
CA THR A 49 -11.10 30.25 7.41
C THR A 49 -11.30 28.99 6.61
N PHE A 50 -10.26 28.52 5.92
CA PHE A 50 -10.31 27.37 5.02
C PHE A 50 -8.88 26.84 4.73
N VAL A 51 -8.80 25.67 4.11
CA VAL A 51 -7.56 25.04 3.66
C VAL A 51 -7.38 25.25 2.15
N TYR A 52 -6.17 25.63 1.73
CA TYR A 52 -5.80 25.68 0.30
C TYR A 52 -4.29 25.46 0.14
N GLY A 53 -3.91 24.52 -0.73
CA GLY A 53 -2.50 24.19 -1.00
C GLY A 53 -1.77 23.59 0.21
N GLY A 54 -2.48 22.92 1.11
CA GLY A 54 -1.91 22.34 2.34
C GLY A 54 -1.90 23.26 3.56
N ASP A 55 -2.15 24.57 3.37
CA ASP A 55 -2.04 25.59 4.43
C ASP A 55 -3.43 26.12 4.88
N ILE A 56 -3.49 26.69 6.08
CA ILE A 56 -4.64 27.45 6.61
C ILE A 56 -4.63 28.90 6.09
N TRP A 57 -5.82 29.35 5.67
CA TRP A 57 -6.09 30.69 5.18
C TRP A 57 -7.22 31.36 5.97
N ILE A 58 -7.25 32.69 5.93
CA ILE A 58 -8.34 33.51 6.45
C ILE A 58 -8.73 34.60 5.45
N SER A 59 -10.01 34.94 5.39
CA SER A 59 -10.55 36.05 4.58
C SER A 59 -11.72 36.73 5.32
N GLY A 60 -12.22 37.83 4.77
CA GLY A 60 -13.51 38.39 5.18
C GLY A 60 -14.66 37.40 4.96
N LYS A 61 -15.77 37.54 5.70
CA LYS A 61 -16.93 36.63 5.59
C LYS A 61 -17.51 36.53 4.16
N ASP A 62 -17.26 37.54 3.33
CA ASP A 62 -17.65 37.61 1.92
C ASP A 62 -16.60 37.06 0.94
N GLY A 63 -15.47 36.55 1.43
CA GLY A 63 -14.36 36.03 0.64
C GLY A 63 -13.28 37.07 0.31
N SER A 64 -13.45 38.33 0.70
CA SER A 64 -12.50 39.41 0.41
C SER A 64 -11.20 39.28 1.22
N ASN A 65 -10.11 39.85 0.68
CA ASN A 65 -8.80 39.94 1.35
C ASN A 65 -8.25 38.60 1.91
N PRO A 66 -8.21 37.51 1.12
CA PRO A 66 -7.64 36.26 1.60
C PRO A 66 -6.15 36.41 1.90
N ARG A 67 -5.72 35.89 3.06
CA ARG A 67 -4.32 35.83 3.47
C ARG A 67 -3.99 34.47 4.09
N ARG A 68 -2.77 34.00 3.84
CA ARG A 68 -2.24 32.75 4.39
C ARG A 68 -1.86 32.98 5.85
N LEU A 69 -2.21 32.03 6.73
CA LEU A 69 -1.91 32.10 8.17
C LEU A 69 -0.71 31.27 8.58
N THR A 70 -0.46 30.19 7.86
CA THR A 70 0.52 29.16 8.20
C THR A 70 1.32 28.77 6.97
N VAL A 71 2.51 28.20 7.19
CA VAL A 71 3.36 27.65 6.12
C VAL A 71 4.02 26.40 6.67
N ASN A 72 3.61 25.24 6.18
CA ASN A 72 4.15 23.94 6.60
C ASN A 72 4.49 23.10 5.35
N PRO A 73 5.59 22.31 5.34
CA PRO A 73 5.74 21.24 4.35
C PRO A 73 4.59 20.25 4.38
N ALA A 74 4.09 19.91 5.55
CA ALA A 74 3.05 18.90 5.67
C ALA A 74 1.63 19.52 5.71
N VAL A 75 0.59 18.69 5.64
CA VAL A 75 -0.79 19.15 5.43
C VAL A 75 -1.51 19.57 6.71
N GLU A 76 -2.12 20.74 6.71
CA GLU A 76 -3.00 21.25 7.76
C GLU A 76 -4.47 21.04 7.41
N GLN A 77 -5.30 20.75 8.43
CA GLN A 77 -6.67 20.30 8.24
C GLN A 77 -7.62 20.85 9.30
N ASN A 78 -8.92 20.88 8.98
CA ASN A 78 -10.01 21.18 9.90
C ASN A 78 -9.85 22.50 10.70
N PRO A 79 -9.63 23.67 10.07
CA PRO A 79 -9.56 24.93 10.80
C PRO A 79 -10.93 25.32 11.38
N LEU A 80 -10.97 25.66 12.67
CA LEU A 80 -12.19 26.05 13.39
C LEU A 80 -11.95 27.27 14.28
N PHE A 81 -12.80 28.29 14.14
CA PHE A 81 -12.76 29.48 15.00
C PHE A 81 -13.13 29.15 16.45
N SER A 82 -12.45 29.80 17.40
CA SER A 82 -12.93 29.90 18.78
C SER A 82 -14.30 30.60 18.82
N PRO A 83 -15.16 30.34 19.83
CA PRO A 83 -16.47 30.98 19.92
C PRO A 83 -16.46 32.51 19.88
N ASP A 84 -15.40 33.14 20.44
CA ASP A 84 -15.17 34.59 20.36
C ASP A 84 -14.57 35.09 19.04
N GLY A 85 -14.19 34.17 18.14
CA GLY A 85 -13.64 34.45 16.82
C GLY A 85 -12.19 34.98 16.82
N LYS A 86 -11.46 34.91 17.94
CA LYS A 86 -10.10 35.47 18.06
C LYS A 86 -8.98 34.48 17.75
N GLN A 87 -9.26 33.18 17.79
CA GLN A 87 -8.29 32.12 17.52
C GLN A 87 -8.85 31.14 16.50
N ILE A 88 -7.94 30.43 15.83
CA ILE A 88 -8.25 29.29 14.98
C ILE A 88 -7.51 28.08 15.56
N ALA A 89 -8.25 27.02 15.86
CA ALA A 89 -7.68 25.71 16.12
C ALA A 89 -7.67 24.90 14.83
N PHE A 90 -6.66 24.05 14.64
CA PHE A 90 -6.56 23.19 13.48
C PHE A 90 -5.78 21.91 13.80
N THR A 91 -5.86 20.94 12.90
CA THR A 91 -5.05 19.72 12.92
C THR A 91 -3.82 19.94 12.04
N GLY A 92 -2.63 19.64 12.52
CA GLY A 92 -1.38 19.82 11.78
C GLY A 92 -0.34 18.75 12.12
N ASN A 93 0.70 18.66 11.31
CA ASN A 93 1.76 17.64 11.44
C ASN A 93 3.17 18.21 11.29
N TYR A 94 3.41 19.36 11.91
CA TYR A 94 4.71 20.06 11.94
C TYR A 94 5.87 19.22 12.47
N ASP A 95 5.59 18.26 13.35
CA ASP A 95 6.58 17.36 13.98
C ASP A 95 6.41 15.90 13.49
N GLY A 96 5.80 15.72 12.31
CA GLY A 96 5.49 14.43 11.68
C GLY A 96 4.40 13.58 12.37
N ASN A 97 3.98 13.93 13.59
CA ASN A 97 2.76 13.41 14.21
C ASN A 97 1.56 14.34 13.92
N THR A 98 0.36 13.77 13.78
CA THR A 98 -0.87 14.56 13.65
C THR A 98 -1.34 15.03 15.01
N ASP A 99 -1.31 16.35 15.25
CA ASP A 99 -1.62 16.99 16.51
C ASP A 99 -2.56 18.19 16.34
N VAL A 100 -3.09 18.68 17.46
CA VAL A 100 -3.93 19.87 17.52
C VAL A 100 -3.09 21.11 17.83
N TYR A 101 -3.30 22.16 17.05
CA TYR A 101 -2.62 23.46 17.17
C TYR A 101 -3.63 24.60 17.27
N VAL A 102 -3.19 25.74 17.82
CA VAL A 102 -3.93 26.99 17.81
C VAL A 102 -3.09 28.15 17.30
N ILE A 103 -3.71 29.08 16.58
CA ILE A 103 -3.08 30.30 16.09
C ILE A 103 -4.04 31.49 16.27
N PRO A 104 -3.57 32.70 16.66
CA PRO A 104 -4.37 33.91 16.64
C PRO A 104 -4.87 34.21 15.23
N ILE A 105 -6.07 34.80 15.10
CA ILE A 105 -6.56 35.18 13.75
C ILE A 105 -5.60 36.13 13.05
N GLU A 106 -4.89 37.00 13.76
CA GLU A 106 -3.92 37.94 13.19
C GLU A 106 -2.65 37.27 12.64
N GLY A 107 -2.44 35.99 12.93
CA GLY A 107 -1.23 35.23 12.62
C GLY A 107 -0.26 35.15 13.80
N GLY A 108 0.96 34.68 13.53
CA GLY A 108 1.99 34.39 14.52
C GLY A 108 2.37 32.90 14.52
N ASP A 109 3.09 32.47 15.55
CA ASP A 109 3.53 31.08 15.66
C ASP A 109 2.39 30.15 16.09
N PRO A 110 2.11 29.05 15.37
CA PRO A 110 1.21 28.01 15.85
C PRO A 110 1.68 27.42 17.18
N LYS A 111 0.77 27.30 18.14
CA LYS A 111 1.01 26.66 19.43
C LYS A 111 0.44 25.24 19.43
N ARG A 112 1.30 24.24 19.64
CA ARG A 112 0.91 22.83 19.83
C ARG A 112 0.16 22.65 21.16
N VAL A 113 -0.93 21.89 21.14
CA VAL A 113 -1.79 21.63 22.31
C VAL A 113 -1.72 20.16 22.74
N THR A 114 -1.64 19.22 21.80
CA THR A 114 -1.56 17.77 22.08
C THR A 114 -0.17 17.21 21.81
N PHE A 115 0.20 16.14 22.52
CA PHE A 115 1.55 15.57 22.52
C PHE A 115 1.58 14.04 22.47
N HIS A 116 0.43 13.38 22.35
CA HIS A 116 0.39 11.92 22.29
C HIS A 116 0.83 11.43 20.90
N PRO A 117 1.62 10.35 20.76
CA PRO A 117 2.12 9.90 19.46
C PRO A 117 1.10 9.22 18.53
N ASN A 118 -0.17 9.15 18.92
CA ASN A 118 -1.23 8.70 18.02
C ASN A 118 -1.91 9.94 17.44
N PRO A 119 -2.46 9.86 16.21
CA PRO A 119 -3.10 11.00 15.58
C PRO A 119 -4.22 11.61 16.42
N ASP A 120 -4.15 12.92 16.64
CA ASP A 120 -5.18 13.72 17.29
C ASP A 120 -5.83 14.67 16.28
N VAL A 121 -7.08 14.38 15.94
CA VAL A 121 -7.83 15.13 14.92
C VAL A 121 -8.81 16.08 15.60
N LEU A 122 -8.65 17.38 15.40
CA LEU A 122 -9.51 18.41 15.98
C LEU A 122 -10.97 18.22 15.56
N ARG A 123 -11.90 18.33 16.53
CA ARG A 123 -13.35 18.27 16.29
C ARG A 123 -14.09 19.55 16.70
N GLY A 124 -13.57 20.32 17.66
CA GLY A 124 -14.11 21.65 17.95
C GLY A 124 -13.71 22.23 19.30
N TRP A 125 -14.48 23.24 19.72
CA TRP A 125 -14.25 24.04 20.93
C TRP A 125 -15.31 23.79 22.01
N ILE A 126 -14.90 23.83 23.27
CA ILE A 126 -15.75 23.96 24.46
C ILE A 126 -15.41 25.30 25.11
N GLY A 127 -16.24 26.32 24.88
CA GLY A 127 -15.90 27.69 25.25
C GLY A 127 -14.63 28.19 24.54
N ASN A 128 -13.92 29.16 25.13
CA ASN A 128 -12.75 29.79 24.50
C ASN A 128 -11.40 29.20 24.93
N ASN A 129 -11.37 28.24 25.86
CA ASN A 129 -10.12 27.73 26.46
C ASN A 129 -9.96 26.20 26.41
N GLN A 130 -10.94 25.47 25.90
CA GLN A 130 -10.90 24.01 25.85
C GLN A 130 -11.26 23.54 24.44
N LEU A 131 -10.51 22.54 23.97
CA LEU A 131 -10.70 21.87 22.69
C LEU A 131 -11.16 20.44 22.92
N TYR A 132 -11.85 19.88 21.94
CA TYR A 132 -12.08 18.44 21.86
C TYR A 132 -11.65 17.91 20.50
N PHE A 133 -11.11 16.70 20.53
CA PHE A 133 -10.46 16.06 19.40
C PHE A 133 -10.69 14.54 19.46
N THR A 134 -10.46 13.86 18.35
CA THR A 134 -10.56 12.40 18.23
C THR A 134 -9.18 11.79 18.21
N SER A 135 -8.97 10.69 18.93
CA SER A 135 -7.69 9.99 19.00
C SER A 135 -7.89 8.46 18.96
N THR A 136 -6.89 7.75 18.46
CA THR A 136 -6.82 6.27 18.43
C THR A 136 -5.98 5.68 19.56
N ARG A 137 -5.71 6.47 20.61
CA ARG A 137 -4.91 6.08 21.78
C ARG A 137 -5.58 5.11 22.75
N ASP A 138 -6.91 5.02 22.71
CA ASP A 138 -7.67 4.13 23.58
C ASP A 138 -7.87 2.75 22.93
N PHE A 139 -7.74 1.69 23.72
CA PHE A 139 -8.06 0.31 23.31
C PHE A 139 -9.08 -0.36 24.24
N ARG A 140 -9.71 0.42 25.14
CA ARG A 140 -10.48 -0.13 26.25
C ARG A 140 -11.78 -0.81 25.83
N PHE A 141 -12.44 -0.30 24.78
CA PHE A 141 -13.79 -0.72 24.39
C PHE A 141 -13.81 -1.41 23.03
N ALA A 142 -13.19 -0.80 22.03
CA ALA A 142 -13.11 -1.30 20.66
C ALA A 142 -11.83 -0.78 19.99
N LEU A 143 -11.58 -1.28 18.76
CA LEU A 143 -10.54 -0.80 17.85
C LEU A 143 -10.95 0.50 17.11
N SER A 144 -11.72 1.35 17.78
CA SER A 144 -12.32 2.56 17.21
C SER A 144 -11.80 3.81 17.91
N PRO A 145 -11.73 4.96 17.20
CA PRO A 145 -11.35 6.22 17.82
C PRO A 145 -12.31 6.66 18.93
N ARG A 146 -11.78 7.41 19.89
CA ARG A 146 -12.55 8.04 20.95
C ARG A 146 -12.26 9.54 21.00
N MET A 147 -13.24 10.32 21.44
CA MET A 147 -13.02 11.73 21.67
C MET A 147 -12.41 12.02 23.04
N HIS A 148 -11.53 13.01 23.07
CA HIS A 148 -10.89 13.56 24.25
C HIS A 148 -11.11 15.08 24.26
N LYS A 149 -10.88 15.68 25.42
CA LYS A 149 -10.83 17.14 25.60
C LYS A 149 -9.53 17.55 26.28
N VAL A 150 -9.09 18.78 26.03
CA VAL A 150 -7.86 19.35 26.60
C VAL A 150 -7.95 20.88 26.64
N ASN A 151 -7.37 21.51 27.67
CA ASN A 151 -7.24 22.96 27.73
C ASN A 151 -6.10 23.47 26.82
N LEU A 152 -6.15 24.74 26.42
CA LEU A 152 -5.12 25.34 25.56
C LEU A 152 -3.71 25.36 26.17
N ASP A 153 -3.58 25.17 27.48
CA ASP A 153 -2.29 25.04 28.19
C ASP A 153 -1.81 23.59 28.32
N GLY A 154 -2.54 22.62 27.76
CA GLY A 154 -2.24 21.20 27.82
C GLY A 154 -2.74 20.49 29.08
N THR A 155 -3.50 21.18 29.96
CA THR A 155 -4.09 20.59 31.17
C THR A 155 -5.48 20.00 30.92
N ASP A 156 -6.03 19.25 31.89
CA ASP A 156 -7.36 18.60 31.82
C ASP A 156 -7.53 17.69 30.59
N GLU A 157 -6.46 17.04 30.15
CA GLU A 157 -6.53 16.06 29.06
C GLU A 157 -7.23 14.78 29.53
N GLN A 158 -8.45 14.53 29.06
CA GLN A 158 -9.24 13.36 29.45
C GLN A 158 -10.20 12.91 28.34
N ALA A 159 -10.56 11.61 28.36
CA ALA A 159 -11.50 11.04 27.42
C ALA A 159 -12.95 11.47 27.71
N LEU A 160 -13.73 11.71 26.65
CA LEU A 160 -15.17 11.97 26.73
C LEU A 160 -15.96 10.68 27.04
N PRO A 161 -17.18 10.77 27.59
CA PRO A 161 -17.92 9.61 28.09
C PRO A 161 -18.42 8.64 27.01
N MET A 162 -18.39 9.00 25.73
CA MET A 162 -18.75 8.07 24.65
C MET A 162 -17.59 7.06 24.46
N PRO A 163 -17.85 5.75 24.50
CA PRO A 163 -16.80 4.73 24.34
C PRO A 163 -16.09 4.76 22.99
N GLU A 164 -16.83 5.11 21.94
CA GLU A 164 -16.37 5.22 20.55
C GLU A 164 -17.00 6.48 19.95
N ALA A 165 -16.21 7.34 19.31
CA ALA A 165 -16.72 8.53 18.62
C ALA A 165 -15.67 9.06 17.64
N VAL A 166 -16.04 9.13 16.36
CA VAL A 166 -15.14 9.60 15.29
C VAL A 166 -15.36 11.07 14.96
N GLN A 167 -16.62 11.51 14.90
CA GLN A 167 -17.02 12.91 14.68
C GLN A 167 -18.22 13.23 15.55
N GLY A 168 -18.39 14.48 15.98
CA GLY A 168 -19.52 14.84 16.83
C GLY A 168 -19.44 16.26 17.35
N THR A 169 -20.57 16.76 17.83
CA THR A 169 -20.70 18.10 18.42
C THR A 169 -21.63 18.07 19.65
N PRO A 170 -21.34 18.87 20.69
CA PRO A 170 -22.17 18.94 21.89
C PRO A 170 -23.37 19.87 21.72
N SER A 171 -24.43 19.64 22.51
CA SER A 171 -25.43 20.67 22.82
C SER A 171 -24.79 21.83 23.58
N ALA A 172 -25.43 23.01 23.59
CA ALA A 172 -24.88 24.20 24.24
C ALA A 172 -24.62 24.02 25.75
N ASP A 173 -25.42 23.19 26.43
CA ASP A 173 -25.26 22.81 27.84
C ASP A 173 -24.34 21.58 28.04
N GLN A 174 -23.80 21.02 26.95
CA GLN A 174 -22.96 19.82 26.89
C GLN A 174 -23.60 18.55 27.46
N ARG A 175 -24.91 18.57 27.73
CA ARG A 175 -25.63 17.39 28.22
C ARG A 175 -25.73 16.32 27.14
N TYR A 176 -26.00 16.73 25.90
CA TYR A 176 -26.18 15.84 24.77
C TYR A 176 -25.05 15.97 23.76
N TRP A 177 -24.74 14.88 23.06
CA TRP A 177 -23.78 14.85 21.97
C TRP A 177 -24.41 14.19 20.76
N ALA A 178 -24.37 14.86 19.60
CA ALA A 178 -24.67 14.23 18.32
C ALA A 178 -23.35 13.78 17.68
N TYR A 179 -23.17 12.49 17.44
CA TYR A 179 -21.90 11.93 16.98
C TYR A 179 -22.09 10.69 16.09
N ILE A 180 -21.03 10.30 15.38
CA ILE A 180 -20.95 9.01 14.69
C ILE A 180 -19.89 8.15 15.37
N LYS A 181 -20.18 6.85 15.54
CA LYS A 181 -19.22 5.87 16.07
C LYS A 181 -18.32 5.24 15.00
N ASN A 182 -18.85 5.06 13.79
CA ASN A 182 -18.11 4.47 12.67
C ASN A 182 -17.40 5.55 11.86
N THR A 183 -16.30 5.19 11.19
CA THR A 183 -15.57 6.14 10.36
C THR A 183 -16.43 6.65 9.21
N ASP A 184 -16.37 7.96 8.96
CA ASP A 184 -16.94 8.60 7.77
C ASP A 184 -16.12 8.21 6.53
N PRO A 185 -16.69 7.45 5.56
CA PRO A 185 -15.98 7.08 4.34
C PRO A 185 -15.53 8.30 3.52
N THR A 186 -16.20 9.45 3.68
CA THR A 186 -15.91 10.68 2.92
C THR A 186 -14.77 11.51 3.50
N GLU A 187 -14.32 11.24 4.74
CA GLU A 187 -13.19 11.90 5.40
C GLU A 187 -11.85 11.16 5.16
N ARG A 188 -11.89 9.92 4.64
CA ARG A 188 -10.68 9.12 4.40
C ARG A 188 -9.98 9.59 3.11
N SER A 189 -8.91 10.35 3.25
CA SER A 189 -8.15 10.87 2.09
C SER A 189 -7.51 9.78 1.22
N ASN A 190 -7.20 8.62 1.80
CA ASN A 190 -6.54 7.50 1.15
C ASN A 190 -7.47 6.33 0.80
N VAL A 191 -8.78 6.43 1.06
CA VAL A 191 -9.77 5.39 0.72
C VAL A 191 -10.91 6.02 -0.07
N ALA A 192 -11.03 5.64 -1.34
CA ALA A 192 -12.00 6.20 -2.27
C ALA A 192 -13.27 5.35 -2.30
N PHE A 193 -14.15 5.49 -1.30
CA PHE A 193 -15.38 4.69 -1.20
C PHE A 193 -16.62 5.53 -0.94
N LYS A 194 -17.20 6.07 -2.00
CA LYS A 194 -18.48 6.79 -1.95
C LYS A 194 -19.64 5.79 -1.88
N ARG A 195 -20.77 6.21 -1.29
CA ARG A 195 -22.06 5.49 -1.29
C ARG A 195 -21.94 4.10 -0.66
N TYR A 196 -21.12 4.04 0.39
CA TYR A 196 -20.94 2.84 1.19
C TYR A 196 -22.25 2.39 1.84
N ARG A 197 -22.52 1.08 1.86
CA ARG A 197 -23.75 0.44 2.35
C ARG A 197 -23.49 -0.81 3.20
N GLY A 198 -22.22 -1.17 3.45
CA GLY A 198 -21.86 -2.28 4.33
C GLY A 198 -22.13 -2.00 5.82
N GLY A 199 -21.77 -2.94 6.69
CA GLY A 199 -22.14 -2.91 8.12
C GLY A 199 -21.61 -1.73 8.93
N GLY A 200 -20.55 -1.08 8.44
CA GLY A 200 -19.95 0.13 9.02
C GLY A 200 -20.67 1.44 8.64
N MET A 201 -21.75 1.38 7.86
CA MET A 201 -22.45 2.58 7.38
C MET A 201 -22.79 3.53 8.55
N PRO A 202 -22.27 4.78 8.53
CA PRO A 202 -22.35 5.69 9.66
C PRO A 202 -23.78 6.17 9.90
N GLN A 203 -24.15 6.15 11.17
CA GLN A 203 -25.40 6.68 11.71
C GLN A 203 -25.08 7.74 12.75
N ILE A 204 -25.96 8.72 12.92
CA ILE A 204 -25.80 9.77 13.93
C ILE A 204 -26.55 9.35 15.20
N TRP A 205 -25.81 9.32 16.30
CA TRP A 205 -26.22 8.94 17.64
C TRP A 205 -26.34 10.22 18.49
N ILE A 206 -27.43 10.35 19.25
CA ILE A 206 -27.66 11.40 20.25
C ILE A 206 -27.49 10.77 21.63
N PHE A 207 -26.37 11.05 22.29
CA PHE A 207 -26.02 10.49 23.60
C PHE A 207 -26.29 11.48 24.74
N ASP A 208 -27.01 11.04 25.76
CA ASP A 208 -27.21 11.80 27.01
C ASP A 208 -26.11 11.45 28.01
N THR A 209 -25.25 12.42 28.33
CA THR A 209 -24.13 12.25 29.26
C THR A 209 -24.56 11.94 30.69
N LYS A 210 -25.82 12.20 31.09
CA LYS A 210 -26.34 11.88 32.43
C LYS A 210 -26.87 10.45 32.52
N THR A 211 -27.78 10.07 31.62
CA THR A 211 -28.44 8.75 31.65
C THR A 211 -27.66 7.67 30.91
N LYS A 212 -26.68 8.07 30.08
CA LYS A 212 -25.91 7.22 29.15
C LYS A 212 -26.77 6.58 28.06
N SER A 213 -28.03 7.00 27.90
CA SER A 213 -28.91 6.50 26.83
C SER A 213 -28.53 7.07 25.47
N THR A 214 -28.91 6.39 24.40
CA THR A 214 -28.70 6.86 23.03
C THR A 214 -29.97 6.77 22.20
N GLU A 215 -30.21 7.79 21.38
CA GLU A 215 -31.19 7.82 20.28
C GLU A 215 -30.45 7.89 18.93
N ILE A 216 -31.00 7.29 17.87
CA ILE A 216 -30.39 7.33 16.53
C ILE A 216 -31.27 8.17 15.60
N ILE A 217 -30.65 9.07 14.82
CA ILE A 217 -31.35 9.85 13.80
C ILE A 217 -31.75 8.93 12.63
N PRO A 218 -33.02 8.93 12.17
CA PRO A 218 -33.47 8.09 11.06
C PRO A 218 -32.76 8.40 9.73
N GLY A 219 -32.37 7.34 9.00
CA GLY A 219 -31.67 7.48 7.73
C GLY A 219 -31.36 6.14 7.05
N THR A 220 -32.34 5.25 6.93
CA THR A 220 -32.20 3.92 6.32
C THR A 220 -31.48 3.99 4.97
N GLY A 221 -30.47 3.14 4.77
CA GLY A 221 -29.74 3.02 3.51
C GLY A 221 -28.94 4.28 3.12
N SER A 222 -28.47 5.05 4.10
CA SER A 222 -27.66 6.25 3.85
C SER A 222 -26.53 6.42 4.86
N ASN A 223 -25.42 6.98 4.40
CA ASN A 223 -24.35 7.50 5.23
C ASN A 223 -24.82 8.82 5.83
N ASN A 224 -24.95 8.93 7.16
CA ASN A 224 -25.24 10.19 7.83
C ASN A 224 -24.02 10.61 8.65
N VAL A 225 -23.40 11.72 8.27
CA VAL A 225 -22.06 12.12 8.76
C VAL A 225 -21.98 13.61 9.10
N LYS A 226 -20.89 14.00 9.78
CA LYS A 226 -20.56 15.39 10.16
C LYS A 226 -21.67 16.12 10.92
N PRO A 227 -22.23 15.55 12.00
CA PRO A 227 -23.28 16.21 12.78
C PRO A 227 -22.78 17.51 13.45
N GLN A 228 -23.54 18.60 13.26
CA GLN A 228 -23.31 19.93 13.84
C GLN A 228 -24.54 20.39 14.63
N TRP A 229 -24.45 20.41 15.95
CA TRP A 229 -25.53 20.81 16.85
C TRP A 229 -25.66 22.34 16.94
N LEU A 230 -26.86 22.88 16.70
CA LEU A 230 -27.16 24.31 16.86
C LEU A 230 -28.61 24.50 17.35
N GLY A 231 -28.76 25.06 18.55
CA GLY A 231 -30.07 25.26 19.18
C GLY A 231 -30.82 23.94 19.33
N ASN A 232 -32.01 23.86 18.72
CA ASN A 232 -32.85 22.66 18.72
C ASN A 232 -32.65 21.77 17.47
N LYS A 233 -31.64 22.05 16.64
CA LYS A 233 -31.40 21.32 15.40
C LYS A 233 -30.00 20.70 15.37
N ILE A 234 -29.89 19.58 14.67
CA ILE A 234 -28.63 18.96 14.28
C ILE A 234 -28.55 19.04 12.75
N TYR A 235 -27.55 19.74 12.22
CA TYR A 235 -27.24 19.79 10.79
C TYR A 235 -26.27 18.67 10.43
N PHE A 236 -26.44 18.00 9.30
CA PHE A 236 -25.60 16.87 8.91
C PHE A 236 -25.64 16.61 7.41
N LEU A 237 -24.73 15.77 6.92
CA LEU A 237 -24.68 15.36 5.52
C LEU A 237 -25.28 13.96 5.32
N SER A 238 -25.99 13.75 4.21
CA SER A 238 -26.62 12.47 3.87
C SER A 238 -26.65 12.20 2.36
N ASP A 239 -26.40 10.95 1.94
CA ASP A 239 -26.47 10.45 0.54
C ASP A 239 -27.72 9.59 0.34
N ARG A 240 -28.77 9.84 1.11
CA ARG A 240 -30.06 9.17 0.90
C ARG A 240 -30.59 9.33 -0.55
N ASP A 241 -30.12 10.37 -1.25
CA ASP A 241 -30.38 10.62 -2.67
C ASP A 241 -29.12 10.46 -3.55
N LEU A 242 -28.17 9.60 -3.15
CA LEU A 242 -26.91 9.26 -3.83
C LEU A 242 -25.90 10.40 -4.03
N THR A 243 -26.20 11.63 -3.62
CA THR A 243 -25.27 12.76 -3.54
C THR A 243 -25.33 13.35 -2.15
N MET A 244 -24.18 13.54 -1.48
CA MET A 244 -24.10 14.19 -0.17
C MET A 244 -24.74 15.57 -0.23
N ASN A 245 -25.86 15.72 0.46
CA ASN A 245 -26.55 16.98 0.64
C ASN A 245 -26.72 17.30 2.12
N LEU A 246 -27.03 18.56 2.41
CA LEU A 246 -27.23 19.06 3.75
C LEU A 246 -28.67 18.79 4.21
N PHE A 247 -28.78 18.24 5.42
CA PHE A 247 -30.03 17.98 6.11
C PHE A 247 -30.01 18.62 7.51
N SER A 248 -31.18 18.79 8.09
CA SER A 248 -31.32 19.10 9.51
C SER A 248 -32.32 18.16 10.19
N TYR A 249 -32.07 17.85 11.46
CA TYR A 249 -32.97 17.10 12.34
C TYR A 249 -33.36 17.97 13.53
N ASP A 250 -34.65 18.18 13.74
CA ASP A 250 -35.17 18.93 14.88
C ASP A 250 -35.40 17.98 16.06
N ILE A 251 -34.75 18.23 17.20
CA ILE A 251 -34.74 17.31 18.35
C ILE A 251 -36.07 17.27 19.11
N ASN A 252 -36.92 18.28 18.95
CA ASN A 252 -38.21 18.36 19.65
C ASN A 252 -39.30 17.64 18.85
N THR A 253 -39.36 17.93 17.55
CA THR A 253 -40.36 17.37 16.62
C THR A 253 -39.94 16.04 16.01
N LYS A 254 -38.65 15.69 16.12
CA LYS A 254 -38.02 14.51 15.51
C LYS A 254 -38.10 14.48 13.97
N LYS A 255 -38.31 15.64 13.34
CA LYS A 255 -38.46 15.77 11.89
C LYS A 255 -37.10 16.01 11.23
N THR A 256 -36.85 15.31 10.12
CA THR A 256 -35.71 15.55 9.23
C THR A 256 -36.14 16.40 8.04
N GLU A 257 -35.35 17.40 7.67
CA GLU A 257 -35.58 18.31 6.54
C GLU A 257 -34.34 18.36 5.64
N LYS A 258 -34.55 18.35 4.31
CA LYS A 258 -33.50 18.51 3.30
C LYS A 258 -33.30 19.99 2.99
N LEU A 259 -32.06 20.47 3.05
CA LEU A 259 -31.73 21.90 2.93
C LEU A 259 -31.03 22.25 1.60
N THR A 260 -30.38 21.29 0.95
CA THR A 260 -29.73 21.48 -0.38
C THR A 260 -30.09 20.34 -1.33
N ASN A 261 -29.94 20.56 -2.64
CA ASN A 261 -30.24 19.55 -3.67
C ASN A 261 -29.21 19.52 -4.82
N PHE A 262 -27.92 19.55 -4.49
CA PHE A 262 -26.83 19.36 -5.46
C PHE A 262 -26.89 17.98 -6.11
N LYS A 263 -26.44 17.91 -7.37
CA LYS A 263 -26.48 16.69 -8.22
C LYS A 263 -25.15 16.39 -8.91
N ASP A 264 -24.21 17.34 -8.88
CA ASP A 264 -22.94 17.30 -9.58
C ASP A 264 -21.80 16.83 -8.66
N TYR A 265 -21.61 17.47 -7.51
CA TYR A 265 -20.61 17.07 -6.50
C TYR A 265 -21.23 16.93 -5.12
N ASP A 266 -20.59 16.08 -4.31
CA ASP A 266 -20.89 15.95 -2.90
C ASP A 266 -20.54 17.22 -2.13
N ILE A 267 -21.33 17.49 -1.09
CA ILE A 267 -20.84 18.30 0.02
C ILE A 267 -19.82 17.45 0.80
N LYS A 268 -18.62 18.01 1.04
CA LYS A 268 -17.47 17.26 1.57
C LYS A 268 -17.10 17.61 3.01
N THR A 269 -17.42 18.81 3.47
CA THR A 269 -17.19 19.24 4.86
C THR A 269 -18.36 20.06 5.36
N LEU A 270 -18.54 20.13 6.67
CA LEU A 270 -19.65 20.86 7.29
C LEU A 270 -19.22 21.43 8.63
N THR A 271 -19.36 22.74 8.81
CA THR A 271 -19.11 23.42 10.08
C THR A 271 -20.24 24.42 10.36
N VAL A 272 -20.42 24.78 11.64
CA VAL A 272 -21.40 25.78 12.06
C VAL A 272 -20.74 26.82 12.95
N GLY A 273 -20.98 28.10 12.66
CA GLY A 273 -20.51 29.22 13.46
C GLY A 273 -21.47 30.41 13.36
N GLN A 274 -21.83 31.01 14.50
CA GLN A 274 -22.61 32.25 14.57
C GLN A 274 -23.94 32.21 13.77
N GLY A 275 -24.67 31.08 13.81
CA GLY A 275 -25.93 30.90 13.09
C GLY A 275 -25.78 30.65 11.58
N VAL A 276 -24.57 30.35 11.11
CA VAL A 276 -24.26 30.08 9.71
C VAL A 276 -23.65 28.70 9.59
N VAL A 277 -24.10 27.94 8.59
CA VAL A 277 -23.53 26.66 8.20
C VAL A 277 -22.56 26.92 7.04
N ALA A 278 -21.28 26.54 7.18
CA ALA A 278 -20.29 26.63 6.11
C ALA A 278 -19.93 25.24 5.58
N PHE A 279 -19.84 25.09 4.26
CA PHE A 279 -19.53 23.82 3.63
C PHE A 279 -18.80 23.96 2.30
N GLU A 280 -18.03 22.92 1.95
CA GLU A 280 -17.39 22.77 0.65
C GLU A 280 -18.26 21.93 -0.28
N GLN A 281 -18.44 22.38 -1.52
CA GLN A 281 -19.02 21.59 -2.62
C GLN A 281 -18.42 22.01 -3.95
N GLY A 282 -17.95 21.05 -4.76
CA GLY A 282 -17.37 21.31 -6.08
C GLY A 282 -16.10 22.17 -6.06
N GLY A 283 -15.31 22.09 -4.97
CA GLY A 283 -14.12 22.91 -4.76
C GLY A 283 -14.40 24.38 -4.40
N LYS A 284 -15.66 24.71 -4.05
CA LYS A 284 -16.11 26.05 -3.66
C LYS A 284 -16.64 26.09 -2.23
N VAL A 285 -16.65 27.29 -1.65
CA VAL A 285 -17.22 27.56 -0.33
C VAL A 285 -18.65 28.08 -0.45
N HIS A 286 -19.54 27.55 0.38
CA HIS A 286 -20.93 27.96 0.48
C HIS A 286 -21.32 28.24 1.92
N LEU A 287 -22.16 29.25 2.14
CA LEU A 287 -22.72 29.63 3.44
C LEU A 287 -24.24 29.51 3.41
N LEU A 288 -24.82 28.81 4.38
CA LEU A 288 -26.26 28.75 4.60
C LEU A 288 -26.62 29.49 5.90
N GLU A 289 -27.53 30.47 5.77
CA GLU A 289 -28.09 31.20 6.91
C GLU A 289 -29.19 30.36 7.58
N THR A 290 -29.03 30.00 8.85
CA THR A 290 -29.94 29.04 9.50
C THR A 290 -31.33 29.60 9.81
N THR A 291 -31.51 30.92 9.70
CA THR A 291 -32.77 31.62 9.94
C THR A 291 -33.76 31.48 8.78
N ASN A 292 -33.27 31.32 7.56
CA ASN A 292 -34.10 31.26 6.34
C ASN A 292 -33.66 30.17 5.33
N ASN A 293 -32.64 29.38 5.67
CA ASN A 293 -32.07 28.30 4.87
C ASN A 293 -31.56 28.73 3.48
N LYS A 294 -31.24 30.02 3.27
CA LYS A 294 -30.67 30.50 2.00
C LYS A 294 -29.18 30.19 1.92
N VAL A 295 -28.78 29.59 0.80
CA VAL A 295 -27.37 29.31 0.46
C VAL A 295 -26.80 30.45 -0.38
N LYS A 296 -25.58 30.90 -0.04
CA LYS A 296 -24.77 31.84 -0.81
C LYS A 296 -23.41 31.21 -1.09
N THR A 297 -23.03 31.10 -2.37
CA THR A 297 -21.68 30.72 -2.78
C THR A 297 -20.74 31.91 -2.64
N ILE A 298 -19.56 31.66 -2.06
CA ILE A 298 -18.55 32.68 -1.80
C ILE A 298 -17.41 32.54 -2.80
N SER A 299 -17.17 33.58 -3.58
CA SER A 299 -16.06 33.62 -4.52
C SER A 299 -14.81 34.12 -3.80
N ILE A 300 -13.72 33.36 -3.90
CA ILE A 300 -12.44 33.66 -3.27
C ILE A 300 -11.37 33.62 -4.37
N ASN A 301 -10.47 34.62 -4.36
CA ASN A 301 -9.39 34.76 -5.31
C ASN A 301 -8.06 34.81 -4.58
N ILE A 302 -7.24 33.77 -4.70
CA ILE A 302 -5.94 33.69 -4.04
C ILE A 302 -4.84 33.97 -5.06
N GLN A 303 -3.98 34.93 -4.75
CA GLN A 303 -2.77 35.26 -5.51
C GLN A 303 -1.55 35.12 -4.59
N ALA A 304 -1.02 33.91 -4.46
CA ALA A 304 0.14 33.63 -3.63
C ALA A 304 1.09 32.62 -4.28
N ASP A 305 2.34 32.61 -3.81
CA ASP A 305 3.31 31.62 -4.25
C ASP A 305 2.87 30.20 -3.86
N ALA A 306 3.09 29.25 -4.77
CA ALA A 306 2.75 27.84 -4.61
C ALA A 306 4.04 27.02 -4.62
N PRO A 307 4.80 26.98 -3.51
CA PRO A 307 6.17 26.46 -3.48
C PRO A 307 6.26 25.01 -3.98
N TYR A 308 5.30 24.16 -3.63
CA TYR A 308 5.29 22.73 -3.98
C TYR A 308 4.81 22.43 -5.40
N LYS A 309 4.29 23.44 -6.12
CA LYS A 309 3.96 23.34 -7.55
C LYS A 309 5.13 23.76 -8.44
N ARG A 310 6.13 24.44 -7.89
CA ARG A 310 7.25 24.99 -8.67
C ARG A 310 8.15 23.86 -9.19
N PRO A 311 8.62 23.97 -10.45
CA PRO A 311 9.66 23.09 -10.93
C PRO A 311 10.93 23.19 -10.07
N HIS A 312 11.53 22.05 -9.75
CA HIS A 312 12.72 21.96 -8.90
C HIS A 312 13.56 20.74 -9.26
N TYR A 313 14.77 20.66 -8.71
CA TYR A 313 15.68 19.54 -8.97
C TYR A 313 15.78 18.62 -7.76
N ILE A 314 15.76 17.32 -7.99
CA ILE A 314 16.02 16.28 -6.98
C ILE A 314 17.23 15.43 -7.38
N ASP A 315 17.79 14.68 -6.44
CA ASP A 315 18.83 13.69 -6.72
C ASP A 315 18.27 12.48 -7.47
N MET A 316 18.88 12.15 -8.62
CA MET A 316 18.49 10.99 -9.42
C MET A 316 18.59 9.68 -8.63
N ALA A 317 19.59 9.55 -7.75
CA ALA A 317 19.79 8.32 -6.99
C ALA A 317 18.61 7.96 -6.06
N ALA A 318 17.84 8.96 -5.61
CA ALA A 318 16.69 8.76 -4.72
C ALA A 318 15.48 8.10 -5.43
N GLY A 319 15.42 8.19 -6.77
CA GLY A 319 14.26 7.77 -7.57
C GLY A 319 14.48 6.57 -8.48
N ILE A 320 15.62 5.87 -8.39
CA ILE A 320 15.96 4.78 -9.32
C ILE A 320 15.00 3.59 -9.15
N ARG A 321 14.34 3.19 -10.26
CA ARG A 321 13.43 2.03 -10.30
C ARG A 321 13.98 0.86 -11.10
N ASN A 322 14.44 1.14 -12.31
CA ASN A 322 14.94 0.16 -13.26
C ASN A 322 16.36 0.51 -13.72
N ILE A 323 17.15 -0.53 -14.01
CA ILE A 323 18.55 -0.40 -14.41
C ILE A 323 18.84 -1.31 -15.61
N GLU A 324 19.73 -0.87 -16.49
CA GLU A 324 20.21 -1.68 -17.61
C GLU A 324 21.69 -1.41 -17.91
N ILE A 325 22.44 -2.42 -18.30
CA ILE A 325 23.83 -2.26 -18.76
C ILE A 325 23.95 -2.16 -20.29
N SER A 326 24.90 -1.34 -20.76
CA SER A 326 25.24 -1.25 -22.19
C SER A 326 25.80 -2.58 -22.73
N PRO A 327 25.70 -2.86 -24.05
CA PRO A 327 26.09 -4.15 -24.62
C PRO A 327 27.53 -4.59 -24.37
N LYS A 328 28.44 -3.62 -24.13
CA LYS A 328 29.86 -3.83 -23.83
C LYS A 328 30.25 -3.47 -22.39
N GLY A 329 29.28 -3.20 -21.50
CA GLY A 329 29.54 -2.89 -20.10
C GLY A 329 30.25 -1.55 -19.82
N VAL A 330 30.13 -0.57 -20.71
CA VAL A 330 30.81 0.73 -20.57
C VAL A 330 29.94 1.83 -19.96
N ARG A 331 28.61 1.65 -19.96
CA ARG A 331 27.62 2.56 -19.37
C ARG A 331 26.44 1.79 -18.76
N ALA A 332 25.71 2.43 -17.86
CA ALA A 332 24.41 2.02 -17.35
C ALA A 332 23.30 2.97 -17.81
N LEU A 333 22.08 2.46 -18.00
CA LEU A 333 20.85 3.23 -18.00
C LEU A 333 20.18 3.12 -16.63
N PHE A 334 19.61 4.23 -16.18
CA PHE A 334 18.78 4.32 -14.99
C PHE A 334 17.45 4.96 -15.36
N GLU A 335 16.35 4.32 -14.98
CA GLU A 335 15.05 4.98 -14.87
C GLU A 335 14.96 5.64 -13.50
N SER A 336 14.79 6.95 -13.46
CA SER A 336 14.56 7.69 -12.23
C SER A 336 13.48 8.74 -12.42
N ARG A 337 12.40 8.64 -11.63
CA ARG A 337 11.23 9.54 -11.68
C ARG A 337 10.72 9.82 -13.10
N GLY A 338 10.57 8.76 -13.88
CA GLY A 338 10.08 8.83 -15.26
C GLY A 338 11.04 9.44 -16.27
N GLU A 339 12.33 9.61 -15.93
CA GLU A 339 13.37 10.01 -16.87
C GLU A 339 14.41 8.89 -17.03
N ILE A 340 15.04 8.83 -18.21
CA ILE A 340 16.11 7.87 -18.51
C ILE A 340 17.47 8.58 -18.51
N PHE A 341 18.38 8.09 -17.68
CA PHE A 341 19.75 8.60 -17.59
C PHE A 341 20.74 7.58 -18.08
N SER A 342 21.77 8.03 -18.81
CA SER A 342 22.93 7.21 -19.16
C SER A 342 24.14 7.63 -18.34
N VAL A 343 24.68 6.73 -17.53
CA VAL A 343 25.81 6.97 -16.63
C VAL A 343 27.03 6.15 -17.06
N PRO A 344 28.23 6.73 -17.16
CA PRO A 344 29.43 5.99 -17.55
C PRO A 344 29.99 5.12 -16.43
N LYS A 345 30.66 4.02 -16.82
CA LYS A 345 31.47 3.21 -15.90
C LYS A 345 32.72 3.97 -15.40
N GLU A 346 33.41 4.67 -16.31
CA GLU A 346 34.70 5.32 -16.01
C GLU A 346 34.87 6.72 -16.62
N LYS A 347 34.55 6.90 -17.91
CA LYS A 347 34.87 8.12 -18.66
C LYS A 347 33.63 8.84 -19.21
N GLY A 348 33.66 10.17 -19.17
CA GLY A 348 32.60 11.06 -19.66
C GLY A 348 31.56 11.40 -18.59
N ASP A 349 30.54 12.14 -19.00
CA ASP A 349 29.49 12.63 -18.08
C ASP A 349 28.22 11.77 -18.13
N ALA A 350 27.45 11.82 -17.04
CA ALA A 350 26.08 11.37 -17.03
C ALA A 350 25.21 12.27 -17.92
N ARG A 351 24.18 11.70 -18.56
CA ARG A 351 23.27 12.44 -19.44
C ARG A 351 21.84 12.02 -19.21
N ASN A 352 20.94 12.97 -19.07
CA ASN A 352 19.51 12.72 -19.27
C ASN A 352 19.26 12.57 -20.78
N ILE A 353 18.78 11.40 -21.21
CA ILE A 353 18.55 11.10 -22.63
C ILE A 353 17.09 11.29 -23.05
N SER A 354 16.14 11.32 -22.11
CA SER A 354 14.71 11.55 -22.39
C SER A 354 14.36 13.03 -22.41
N ASN A 355 14.80 13.80 -21.41
CA ASN A 355 14.47 15.21 -21.18
C ASN A 355 12.96 15.50 -21.38
N SER A 356 12.10 14.77 -20.68
CA SER A 356 10.65 14.78 -20.88
C SER A 356 9.89 14.88 -19.55
N PRO A 357 10.12 15.95 -18.75
CA PRO A 357 9.44 16.10 -17.47
C PRO A 357 7.92 16.07 -17.66
N GLY A 358 7.23 15.30 -16.81
CA GLY A 358 5.78 15.11 -16.90
C GLY A 358 5.31 14.05 -17.90
N SER A 359 6.21 13.23 -18.45
CA SER A 359 5.88 11.93 -19.03
C SER A 359 6.63 10.83 -18.31
N PHE A 360 6.08 9.64 -18.28
CA PHE A 360 6.67 8.52 -17.58
C PHE A 360 7.44 7.62 -18.54
N GLU A 361 8.76 7.83 -18.60
CA GLU A 361 9.67 6.97 -19.33
C GLU A 361 10.06 5.75 -18.48
N LYS A 362 9.74 4.54 -18.96
CA LYS A 362 9.87 3.27 -18.21
C LYS A 362 10.73 2.24 -18.93
N PHE A 363 11.36 1.35 -18.14
CA PHE A 363 12.03 0.13 -18.61
C PHE A 363 13.06 0.38 -19.74
N PRO A 364 14.09 1.20 -19.48
CA PRO A 364 15.12 1.45 -20.48
C PRO A 364 15.90 0.19 -20.81
N SER A 365 16.20 -0.03 -22.10
CA SER A 365 17.07 -1.11 -22.55
C SER A 365 17.93 -0.68 -23.74
N TRP A 366 19.10 -1.29 -23.91
CA TRP A 366 19.93 -1.12 -25.10
C TRP A 366 19.68 -2.23 -26.11
N SER A 367 19.62 -1.89 -27.40
CA SER A 367 19.72 -2.91 -28.43
C SER A 367 21.08 -3.62 -28.34
N PRO A 368 21.17 -4.95 -28.57
CA PRO A 368 22.42 -5.70 -28.49
C PRO A 368 23.58 -5.16 -29.35
N ASP A 369 23.27 -4.54 -30.50
CA ASP A 369 24.27 -3.89 -31.35
C ASP A 369 24.75 -2.51 -30.82
N GLY A 370 24.11 -1.99 -29.77
CA GLY A 370 24.39 -0.70 -29.16
C GLY A 370 23.94 0.49 -30.01
N LYS A 371 23.11 0.31 -31.04
CA LYS A 371 22.65 1.42 -31.89
C LYS A 371 21.46 2.17 -31.28
N TYR A 372 20.55 1.45 -30.65
CA TYR A 372 19.30 1.99 -30.12
C TYR A 372 19.23 1.90 -28.59
N ILE A 373 18.56 2.87 -28.00
CA ILE A 373 18.02 2.80 -26.64
C ILE A 373 16.50 2.73 -26.79
N SER A 374 15.88 1.73 -26.16
CA SER A 374 14.44 1.58 -26.09
C SER A 374 13.90 1.87 -24.70
N TYR A 375 12.68 2.37 -24.61
CA TYR A 375 11.92 2.53 -23.37
C TYR A 375 10.43 2.65 -23.71
N LEU A 376 9.56 2.53 -22.70
CA LEU A 376 8.14 2.84 -22.85
C LEU A 376 7.89 4.29 -22.45
N SER A 377 7.08 5.02 -23.22
CA SER A 377 6.74 6.42 -22.99
C SER A 377 5.25 6.67 -23.14
N ASP A 378 4.64 7.37 -22.19
CA ASP A 378 3.26 7.85 -22.30
C ASP A 378 3.14 9.31 -22.78
N LYS A 379 4.24 9.91 -23.24
CA LYS A 379 4.31 11.31 -23.70
C LYS A 379 3.22 11.71 -24.70
N ASN A 380 2.79 10.76 -25.54
CA ASN A 380 1.74 10.96 -26.55
C ASN A 380 0.36 10.44 -26.10
N GLY A 381 0.12 10.37 -24.78
CA GLY A 381 -1.12 9.91 -24.17
C GLY A 381 -1.05 8.45 -23.74
N ASN A 382 -0.86 7.50 -24.65
CA ASN A 382 -0.74 6.07 -24.31
C ASN A 382 0.71 5.62 -24.32
N TYR A 383 1.05 4.58 -23.54
CA TYR A 383 2.38 4.00 -23.58
C TYR A 383 2.71 3.47 -24.99
N GLN A 384 3.82 3.94 -25.53
CA GLN A 384 4.40 3.53 -26.80
C GLN A 384 5.83 3.05 -26.57
N LEU A 385 6.30 2.15 -27.43
CA LEU A 385 7.71 1.80 -27.48
C LEU A 385 8.45 2.93 -28.20
N VAL A 386 9.44 3.51 -27.53
CA VAL A 386 10.31 4.53 -28.08
C VAL A 386 11.64 3.93 -28.49
N LEU A 387 12.16 4.34 -29.64
CA LEU A 387 13.52 3.99 -30.10
C LEU A 387 14.32 5.28 -30.33
N LEU A 388 15.34 5.48 -29.50
CA LEU A 388 16.33 6.54 -29.65
C LEU A 388 17.60 5.98 -30.31
N ASN A 389 17.96 6.50 -31.47
CA ASN A 389 19.22 6.14 -32.12
C ASN A 389 20.38 6.96 -31.51
N GLN A 390 21.21 6.34 -30.69
CA GLN A 390 22.28 7.07 -29.99
C GLN A 390 23.48 7.41 -30.90
N VAL A 391 23.57 6.78 -32.08
CA VAL A 391 24.64 7.03 -33.05
C VAL A 391 24.34 8.27 -33.87
N THR A 392 23.14 8.34 -34.47
CA THR A 392 22.73 9.49 -35.31
C THR A 392 22.23 10.66 -34.46
N LYS A 393 21.75 10.39 -33.23
CA LYS A 393 21.08 11.37 -32.36
C LYS A 393 19.87 12.03 -33.03
N GLU A 394 19.25 11.34 -33.98
CA GLU A 394 17.99 11.74 -34.59
C GLU A 394 16.85 11.71 -33.56
N ALA A 395 15.73 12.37 -33.91
CA ALA A 395 14.53 12.37 -33.08
C ALA A 395 14.05 10.92 -32.78
N PRO A 396 13.54 10.64 -31.57
CA PRO A 396 13.04 9.32 -31.22
C PRO A 396 11.89 8.85 -32.12
N ILE A 397 11.86 7.55 -32.43
CA ILE A 397 10.76 6.91 -33.15
C ILE A 397 9.79 6.32 -32.14
N TYR A 398 8.50 6.65 -32.27
CA TYR A 398 7.43 6.09 -31.44
C TYR A 398 6.70 4.97 -32.20
N ILE A 399 6.61 3.80 -31.59
CA ILE A 399 5.93 2.61 -32.12
C ILE A 399 4.73 2.31 -31.23
N SER A 400 3.54 2.29 -31.82
CA SER A 400 2.31 1.91 -31.10
C SER A 400 2.35 0.43 -30.75
N LEU A 401 2.01 0.12 -29.49
CA LEU A 401 1.90 -1.26 -28.98
C LEU A 401 0.44 -1.72 -28.86
N GLY A 402 -0.52 -0.86 -29.21
CA GLY A 402 -1.94 -1.12 -29.06
C GLY A 402 -2.62 -0.12 -28.11
N ASN A 403 -3.74 -0.54 -27.53
CA ASN A 403 -4.59 0.31 -26.69
C ASN A 403 -4.58 -0.08 -25.20
N THR A 404 -3.74 -1.04 -24.81
CA THR A 404 -3.57 -1.43 -23.40
C THR A 404 -2.96 -0.27 -22.62
N PRO A 405 -3.37 -0.03 -21.35
CA PRO A 405 -2.91 1.13 -20.60
C PRO A 405 -1.50 0.96 -20.07
N PHE A 406 -0.99 -0.27 -20.02
CA PHE A 406 0.28 -0.59 -19.41
C PHE A 406 0.90 -1.85 -20.05
N TYR A 407 2.22 -1.80 -20.24
CA TYR A 407 3.02 -2.90 -20.76
C TYR A 407 4.21 -3.13 -19.82
N TYR A 408 4.64 -4.39 -19.71
CA TYR A 408 5.79 -4.77 -18.89
C TYR A 408 7.11 -4.61 -19.66
N GLN A 409 8.23 -4.78 -18.95
CA GLN A 409 9.59 -4.61 -19.47
C GLN A 409 9.77 -5.26 -20.87
N PRO A 410 10.06 -4.46 -21.91
CA PRO A 410 10.38 -4.99 -23.23
C PRO A 410 11.77 -5.65 -23.28
N ILE A 411 11.91 -6.71 -24.08
CA ILE A 411 13.14 -7.52 -24.17
C ILE A 411 13.57 -7.67 -25.63
N TRP A 412 14.78 -7.20 -25.95
CA TRP A 412 15.37 -7.28 -27.29
C TRP A 412 15.71 -8.71 -27.72
N SER A 413 15.49 -9.00 -29.00
CA SER A 413 16.09 -10.14 -29.67
C SER A 413 17.59 -9.91 -29.89
N PRO A 414 18.45 -10.94 -29.80
CA PRO A 414 19.91 -10.80 -29.95
C PRO A 414 20.39 -10.15 -31.26
N ASP A 415 19.64 -10.30 -32.35
CA ASP A 415 19.90 -9.67 -33.64
C ASP A 415 19.47 -8.18 -33.73
N SER A 416 18.97 -7.59 -32.65
CA SER A 416 18.54 -6.19 -32.56
C SER A 416 17.39 -5.79 -33.49
N LYS A 417 16.55 -6.75 -33.93
CA LYS A 417 15.44 -6.48 -34.86
C LYS A 417 14.05 -6.56 -34.23
N LYS A 418 13.89 -7.32 -33.16
CA LYS A 418 12.59 -7.58 -32.53
C LYS A 418 12.65 -7.29 -31.04
N ILE A 419 11.50 -6.96 -30.46
CA ILE A 419 11.33 -6.74 -29.03
C ILE A 419 10.09 -7.49 -28.57
N ALA A 420 10.24 -8.37 -27.59
CA ALA A 420 9.13 -9.07 -26.92
C ALA A 420 8.64 -8.26 -25.71
N TYR A 421 7.35 -8.30 -25.40
CA TYR A 421 6.78 -7.62 -24.25
C TYR A 421 5.43 -8.23 -23.84
N GLY A 422 5.11 -8.11 -22.56
CA GLY A 422 3.80 -8.48 -22.02
C GLY A 422 2.91 -7.27 -21.77
N ASP A 423 1.60 -7.48 -21.68
CA ASP A 423 0.62 -6.44 -21.37
C ASP A 423 -0.22 -6.76 -20.12
N ALA A 424 -0.95 -5.76 -19.60
CA ALA A 424 -1.78 -5.91 -18.40
C ALA A 424 -2.94 -6.91 -18.53
N HIS A 425 -3.21 -7.44 -19.73
CA HIS A 425 -4.28 -8.39 -20.05
C HIS A 425 -3.76 -9.82 -20.29
N LEU A 426 -2.58 -10.15 -19.76
CA LEU A 426 -1.96 -11.48 -19.84
C LEU A 426 -1.65 -11.91 -21.29
N ASN A 427 -1.31 -10.94 -22.14
CA ASN A 427 -0.82 -11.21 -23.49
C ASN A 427 0.70 -11.05 -23.57
N LEU A 428 1.32 -11.88 -24.41
CA LEU A 428 2.70 -11.76 -24.86
C LEU A 428 2.71 -11.43 -26.34
N PHE A 429 3.45 -10.38 -26.69
CA PHE A 429 3.66 -9.93 -28.06
C PHE A 429 5.15 -9.88 -28.39
N TYR A 430 5.47 -9.80 -29.68
CA TYR A 430 6.69 -9.15 -30.13
C TYR A 430 6.40 -8.09 -31.20
N VAL A 431 7.32 -7.15 -31.40
CA VAL A 431 7.29 -6.18 -32.50
C VAL A 431 8.62 -6.18 -33.24
N ASP A 432 8.58 -6.22 -34.58
CA ASP A 432 9.76 -5.95 -35.41
C ASP A 432 9.92 -4.44 -35.56
N ILE A 433 11.09 -3.89 -35.24
CA ILE A 433 11.31 -2.43 -35.17
C ILE A 433 11.21 -1.74 -36.55
N ASN A 434 11.38 -2.49 -37.63
CA ASN A 434 11.26 -1.95 -38.99
C ASN A 434 9.82 -2.05 -39.48
N ALA A 435 9.14 -3.17 -39.20
CA ALA A 435 7.74 -3.36 -39.57
C ALA A 435 6.77 -2.54 -38.70
N LYS A 436 7.15 -2.25 -37.45
CA LYS A 436 6.41 -1.44 -36.46
C LYS A 436 4.99 -1.95 -36.18
N LYS A 437 4.79 -3.27 -36.31
CA LYS A 437 3.50 -3.94 -36.08
C LYS A 437 3.66 -5.01 -35.00
N PRO A 438 2.93 -4.91 -33.88
CA PRO A 438 2.84 -5.99 -32.90
C PRO A 438 2.29 -7.30 -33.48
N VAL A 439 2.86 -8.41 -33.04
CA VAL A 439 2.44 -9.79 -33.33
C VAL A 439 2.13 -10.47 -32.01
N LEU A 440 0.91 -11.01 -31.87
CA LEU A 440 0.49 -11.74 -30.69
C LEU A 440 1.15 -13.13 -30.70
N VAL A 441 1.87 -13.45 -29.63
CA VAL A 441 2.45 -14.78 -29.40
C VAL A 441 1.50 -15.63 -28.57
N LYS A 442 1.07 -15.13 -27.40
CA LYS A 442 0.23 -15.90 -26.47
C LYS A 442 -0.73 -14.99 -25.73
N ALA A 443 -2.00 -15.38 -25.66
CA ALA A 443 -2.97 -14.85 -24.71
C ALA A 443 -3.22 -15.94 -23.64
N ASP A 444 -2.79 -15.71 -22.39
CA ASP A 444 -2.94 -16.70 -21.32
C ASP A 444 -4.28 -16.57 -20.60
N LYS A 445 -5.35 -16.98 -21.28
CA LYS A 445 -6.73 -16.95 -20.75
C LYS A 445 -6.97 -17.88 -19.57
N LEU A 446 -6.04 -18.79 -19.27
CA LEU A 446 -6.11 -19.69 -18.11
C LEU A 446 -5.39 -19.11 -16.89
N GLY A 447 -4.60 -18.04 -17.08
CA GLY A 447 -3.88 -17.40 -15.99
C GLY A 447 -4.81 -16.82 -14.94
N SER A 448 -4.76 -17.37 -13.72
CA SER A 448 -5.41 -16.82 -12.53
C SER A 448 -4.48 -15.91 -11.73
N THR A 449 -3.37 -15.45 -12.33
CA THR A 449 -2.40 -14.59 -11.66
C THR A 449 -3.02 -13.21 -11.44
N THR A 450 -3.36 -12.91 -10.19
CA THR A 450 -3.88 -11.60 -9.80
C THR A 450 -2.77 -10.56 -9.68
N GLY A 451 -1.54 -10.99 -9.35
CA GLY A 451 -0.36 -10.13 -9.23
C GLY A 451 0.16 -9.66 -10.58
N ARG A 452 -0.22 -8.45 -10.99
CA ARG A 452 0.10 -7.85 -12.29
C ARG A 452 1.18 -6.75 -12.23
N SER A 453 2.18 -6.91 -11.36
CA SER A 453 3.33 -5.99 -11.27
C SER A 453 4.49 -6.33 -12.22
N PHE A 454 4.50 -7.54 -12.77
CA PHE A 454 5.44 -8.01 -13.79
C PHE A 454 4.73 -8.93 -14.79
N SER A 455 5.39 -9.28 -15.90
CA SER A 455 4.82 -10.22 -16.86
C SER A 455 4.95 -11.66 -16.36
N ALA A 456 3.82 -12.29 -16.02
CA ALA A 456 3.76 -13.71 -15.62
C ALA A 456 4.26 -14.67 -16.72
N LEU A 457 4.29 -14.22 -17.98
CA LEU A 457 4.71 -15.01 -19.14
C LEU A 457 6.24 -15.11 -19.28
N GLN A 458 7.01 -14.23 -18.64
CA GLN A 458 8.48 -14.29 -18.52
C GLN A 458 9.22 -14.69 -19.82
N PRO A 459 9.10 -13.91 -20.91
CA PRO A 459 9.66 -14.29 -22.20
C PRO A 459 11.20 -14.17 -22.24
N ALA A 460 11.87 -15.04 -22.99
CA ALA A 460 13.30 -14.91 -23.29
C ALA A 460 13.65 -15.36 -24.72
N TRP A 461 14.54 -14.63 -25.39
CA TRP A 461 14.96 -14.92 -26.75
C TRP A 461 16.12 -15.93 -26.78
N SER A 462 16.08 -16.81 -27.77
CA SER A 462 17.24 -17.62 -28.14
C SER A 462 18.36 -16.80 -28.79
N PRO A 463 19.64 -17.24 -28.70
CA PRO A 463 20.78 -16.51 -29.25
C PRO A 463 20.72 -16.21 -30.76
N ASP A 464 19.97 -17.00 -31.54
CA ASP A 464 19.81 -16.80 -32.99
C ASP A 464 18.54 -16.01 -33.37
N SER A 465 17.80 -15.50 -32.39
CA SER A 465 16.54 -14.77 -32.55
C SER A 465 15.38 -15.55 -33.22
N LYS A 466 15.50 -16.87 -33.43
CA LYS A 466 14.45 -17.66 -34.11
C LYS A 466 13.43 -18.29 -33.17
N TRP A 467 13.81 -18.44 -31.91
CA TRP A 467 12.96 -18.99 -30.86
C TRP A 467 12.74 -18.01 -29.72
N LEU A 468 11.52 -18.00 -29.19
CA LEU A 468 11.13 -17.31 -27.97
C LEU A 468 10.62 -18.36 -26.99
N THR A 469 11.19 -18.40 -25.78
CA THR A 469 10.63 -19.20 -24.68
C THR A 469 9.73 -18.34 -23.82
N TYR A 470 8.71 -18.92 -23.20
CA TYR A 470 7.83 -18.25 -22.24
C TYR A 470 7.17 -19.27 -21.30
N VAL A 471 6.57 -18.78 -20.23
CA VAL A 471 5.76 -19.55 -19.26
C VAL A 471 4.28 -19.31 -19.55
N ALA A 472 3.43 -20.33 -19.46
CA ALA A 472 1.98 -20.15 -19.53
C ALA A 472 1.22 -21.19 -18.69
N THR A 473 0.01 -20.81 -18.27
CA THR A 473 -0.85 -21.62 -17.41
C THR A 473 -1.52 -22.76 -18.20
N LEU A 474 -1.51 -23.96 -17.64
CA LEU A 474 -2.22 -25.13 -18.18
C LEU A 474 -3.62 -25.28 -17.55
N GLN A 475 -4.43 -26.20 -18.09
CA GLN A 475 -5.80 -26.46 -17.61
C GLN A 475 -5.87 -26.93 -16.14
N ASN A 476 -4.79 -27.51 -15.62
CA ASN A 476 -4.66 -27.92 -14.22
C ASN A 476 -4.13 -26.78 -13.32
N MET A 477 -4.07 -25.54 -13.83
CA MET A 477 -3.56 -24.34 -13.14
C MET A 477 -2.06 -24.33 -12.87
N VAL A 478 -1.30 -25.31 -13.35
CA VAL A 478 0.17 -25.33 -13.23
C VAL A 478 0.79 -24.61 -14.42
N SER A 479 1.83 -23.82 -14.17
CA SER A 479 2.59 -23.11 -15.21
C SER A 479 3.63 -24.02 -15.86
N ALA A 480 3.70 -24.01 -17.19
CA ALA A 480 4.68 -24.78 -17.99
C ALA A 480 5.51 -23.88 -18.91
N ALA A 481 6.73 -24.32 -19.25
CA ALA A 481 7.54 -23.65 -20.26
C ALA A 481 7.14 -24.06 -21.67
N PHE A 482 7.19 -23.10 -22.60
CA PHE A 482 6.89 -23.28 -24.02
C PHE A 482 8.01 -22.70 -24.88
N LEU A 483 8.26 -23.33 -26.03
CA LEU A 483 9.03 -22.75 -27.14
C LEU A 483 8.08 -22.27 -28.23
N TYR A 484 8.33 -21.07 -28.75
CA TYR A 484 7.67 -20.50 -29.92
C TYR A 484 8.70 -20.28 -31.02
N HIS A 485 8.47 -20.85 -32.20
CA HIS A 485 9.29 -20.60 -33.38
C HIS A 485 8.72 -19.43 -34.19
N VAL A 486 9.52 -18.39 -34.39
CA VAL A 486 9.06 -17.08 -34.89
C VAL A 486 8.63 -17.14 -36.35
N GLU A 487 9.32 -17.91 -37.20
CA GLU A 487 9.03 -17.94 -38.63
C GLU A 487 7.83 -18.82 -38.97
N THR A 488 7.59 -19.89 -38.21
CA THR A 488 6.46 -20.81 -38.44
C THR A 488 5.27 -20.55 -37.52
N GLU A 489 5.43 -19.67 -36.53
CA GLU A 489 4.42 -19.31 -35.52
C GLU A 489 3.91 -20.52 -34.71
N THR A 490 4.77 -21.52 -34.50
CA THR A 490 4.39 -22.78 -33.84
C THR A 490 4.82 -22.79 -32.37
N HIS A 491 3.93 -23.27 -31.51
CA HIS A 491 4.15 -23.45 -30.07
C HIS A 491 4.46 -24.91 -29.73
N THR A 492 5.41 -25.15 -28.83
CA THR A 492 5.73 -26.48 -28.30
C THR A 492 5.84 -26.42 -26.78
N GLN A 493 5.03 -27.19 -26.07
CA GLN A 493 5.14 -27.36 -24.62
C GLN A 493 6.39 -28.17 -24.28
N ILE A 494 7.15 -27.72 -23.29
CA ILE A 494 8.44 -28.31 -22.92
C ILE A 494 8.33 -29.18 -21.68
N THR A 495 7.58 -28.72 -20.68
CA THR A 495 7.43 -29.40 -19.38
C THR A 495 6.08 -30.08 -19.27
N ASP A 496 6.01 -31.14 -18.48
CA ASP A 496 4.87 -32.07 -18.43
C ASP A 496 3.59 -31.51 -17.77
N GLY A 497 3.68 -30.39 -17.06
CA GLY A 497 2.58 -29.81 -16.29
C GLY A 497 2.37 -30.45 -14.92
N MET A 498 3.33 -31.27 -14.46
CA MET A 498 3.35 -31.84 -13.11
C MET A 498 4.32 -31.09 -12.17
N SER A 499 5.05 -30.12 -12.70
CA SER A 499 5.91 -29.20 -11.96
C SER A 499 5.59 -27.77 -12.36
N GLU A 500 5.55 -26.85 -11.39
CA GLU A 500 5.39 -25.42 -11.67
C GLU A 500 6.72 -24.84 -12.12
N VAL A 501 6.74 -24.19 -13.29
CA VAL A 501 7.95 -23.69 -13.95
C VAL A 501 8.03 -22.18 -13.93
N ASN A 502 9.22 -21.64 -13.67
CA ASN A 502 9.53 -20.22 -13.70
C ASN A 502 10.90 -19.93 -14.33
N SER A 503 11.07 -18.69 -14.80
CA SER A 503 12.32 -18.05 -15.24
C SER A 503 13.11 -18.82 -16.31
N PRO A 504 12.50 -19.11 -17.48
CA PRO A 504 13.23 -19.75 -18.56
C PRO A 504 14.26 -18.80 -19.20
N SER A 505 15.48 -19.30 -19.47
CA SER A 505 16.59 -18.53 -20.03
C SER A 505 17.48 -19.42 -20.90
N PHE A 506 17.80 -19.00 -22.13
CA PHE A 506 18.70 -19.76 -22.99
C PHE A 506 20.16 -19.62 -22.55
N SER A 507 20.94 -20.69 -22.69
CA SER A 507 22.39 -20.61 -22.63
C SER A 507 22.93 -19.79 -23.80
N ARG A 508 23.95 -18.97 -23.55
CA ARG A 508 24.61 -18.15 -24.59
C ARG A 508 25.07 -18.91 -25.83
N ASP A 509 25.49 -20.17 -25.70
CA ASP A 509 25.94 -21.00 -26.82
C ASP A 509 24.79 -21.70 -27.58
N GLY A 510 23.53 -21.47 -27.18
CA GLY A 510 22.33 -22.00 -27.82
C GLY A 510 22.11 -23.49 -27.63
N LYS A 511 22.81 -24.14 -26.67
CA LYS A 511 22.70 -25.59 -26.47
C LYS A 511 21.69 -26.02 -25.41
N TYR A 512 21.40 -25.13 -24.46
CA TYR A 512 20.53 -25.41 -23.32
C TYR A 512 19.46 -24.34 -23.12
N LEU A 513 18.33 -24.76 -22.57
CA LEU A 513 17.33 -23.89 -21.97
C LEU A 513 17.31 -24.15 -20.47
N PHE A 514 17.71 -23.16 -19.68
CA PHE A 514 17.64 -23.20 -18.22
C PHE A 514 16.29 -22.72 -17.73
N PHE A 515 15.81 -23.27 -16.63
CA PHE A 515 14.60 -22.82 -15.95
C PHE A 515 14.59 -23.32 -14.51
N THR A 516 13.68 -22.79 -13.70
CA THR A 516 13.40 -23.30 -12.36
C THR A 516 12.10 -24.08 -12.37
N ALA A 517 12.02 -25.15 -11.58
CA ALA A 517 10.77 -25.87 -11.38
C ALA A 517 10.61 -26.38 -9.94
N SER A 518 9.36 -26.47 -9.48
CA SER A 518 8.99 -27.09 -8.21
C SER A 518 7.92 -28.15 -8.41
N THR A 519 8.05 -29.27 -7.69
CA THR A 519 7.06 -30.36 -7.60
C THR A 519 6.26 -30.33 -6.29
N ASP A 520 6.55 -29.37 -5.40
CA ASP A 520 5.99 -29.29 -4.04
C ASP A 520 5.08 -28.08 -3.81
N VAL A 521 4.58 -27.47 -4.90
CA VAL A 521 3.68 -26.30 -4.84
C VAL A 521 2.38 -26.57 -4.08
N GLY A 522 1.78 -27.76 -4.20
CA GLY A 522 0.65 -28.18 -3.36
C GLY A 522 -0.44 -27.10 -3.17
N LEU A 523 -0.72 -26.72 -1.92
CA LEU A 523 -1.73 -25.69 -1.59
C LEU A 523 -1.30 -24.24 -1.88
N THR A 524 -0.04 -24.00 -2.27
CA THR A 524 0.44 -22.65 -2.59
C THR A 524 0.12 -22.23 -4.02
N ASN A 525 -0.34 -23.16 -4.87
CA ASN A 525 -0.73 -22.88 -6.25
C ASN A 525 -2.01 -22.04 -6.35
N SER A 526 -2.76 -21.94 -5.26
CA SER A 526 -4.00 -21.17 -5.14
C SER A 526 -3.68 -19.87 -4.43
N GLY A 527 -3.47 -18.80 -5.20
CA GLY A 527 -2.83 -17.56 -4.72
C GLY A 527 -3.40 -16.97 -3.42
N LEU A 528 -4.73 -16.76 -3.33
CA LEU A 528 -5.34 -15.99 -2.22
C LEU A 528 -5.63 -16.78 -0.93
N HIS A 529 -4.86 -17.83 -0.59
CA HIS A 529 -5.24 -18.80 0.44
C HIS A 529 -4.32 -18.80 1.67
N MET A 530 -4.91 -18.76 2.87
CA MET A 530 -4.20 -18.85 4.14
C MET A 530 -3.54 -20.22 4.34
N SER A 531 -4.05 -21.27 3.69
CA SER A 531 -3.45 -22.60 3.67
C SER A 531 -2.04 -22.66 3.05
N ALA A 532 -1.63 -21.62 2.31
CA ALA A 532 -0.27 -21.45 1.80
C ALA A 532 0.76 -21.03 2.86
N TYR A 533 0.32 -20.57 4.04
CA TYR A 533 1.25 -20.09 5.07
C TYR A 533 2.15 -21.17 5.64
N GLN A 534 3.41 -20.78 5.89
CA GLN A 534 4.48 -21.65 6.39
C GLN A 534 4.68 -22.92 5.54
N ARG A 535 4.33 -22.85 4.24
CA ARG A 535 4.60 -23.90 3.25
C ARG A 535 5.58 -23.35 2.20
N PRO A 536 6.89 -23.25 2.52
CA PRO A 536 7.86 -22.79 1.55
C PRO A 536 7.93 -23.75 0.37
N VAL A 537 7.83 -23.21 -0.85
CA VAL A 537 7.98 -23.95 -2.10
C VAL A 537 9.45 -24.04 -2.46
N ASN A 538 9.93 -25.24 -2.80
CA ASN A 538 11.33 -25.46 -3.16
C ASN A 538 11.51 -25.53 -4.66
N TYR A 539 11.92 -24.42 -5.25
CA TYR A 539 12.39 -24.39 -6.64
C TYR A 539 13.81 -24.97 -6.75
N SER A 540 14.01 -25.80 -7.77
CA SER A 540 15.30 -26.30 -8.22
C SER A 540 15.57 -25.83 -9.65
N ALA A 541 16.84 -25.71 -10.03
CA ALA A 541 17.23 -25.31 -11.37
C ALA A 541 17.44 -26.54 -12.28
N TYR A 542 17.00 -26.43 -13.53
CA TYR A 542 17.06 -27.47 -14.54
C TYR A 542 17.63 -26.92 -15.84
N ALA A 543 18.14 -27.82 -16.68
CA ALA A 543 18.54 -27.54 -18.05
C ALA A 543 17.88 -28.54 -19.00
N LEU A 544 17.18 -28.04 -20.02
CA LEU A 544 16.81 -28.82 -21.21
C LEU A 544 17.97 -28.78 -22.20
N ILE A 545 18.43 -29.94 -22.66
CA ILE A 545 19.37 -30.08 -23.77
C ILE A 545 18.62 -29.94 -25.10
N LEU A 546 18.86 -28.86 -25.86
CA LEU A 546 18.03 -28.49 -27.03
C LEU A 546 18.20 -29.43 -28.24
N SER A 547 19.40 -29.96 -28.48
CA SER A 547 19.68 -30.93 -29.56
C SER A 547 20.16 -32.27 -29.00
N LYS A 548 19.76 -33.37 -29.65
CA LYS A 548 20.24 -34.74 -29.39
C LYS A 548 21.74 -34.90 -29.63
N LYS A 549 22.38 -33.98 -30.38
CA LYS A 549 23.83 -33.97 -30.63
C LYS A 549 24.63 -33.27 -29.53
N THR A 550 23.97 -32.52 -28.66
CA THR A 550 24.63 -31.85 -27.54
C THR A 550 24.91 -32.88 -26.44
N PRO A 551 26.18 -33.03 -25.99
CA PRO A 551 26.49 -33.95 -24.89
C PRO A 551 25.85 -33.48 -23.58
N SER A 552 25.64 -34.42 -22.65
CA SER A 552 25.21 -34.09 -21.29
C SER A 552 26.20 -33.15 -20.58
N LEU A 553 25.71 -32.28 -19.70
CA LEU A 553 26.54 -31.47 -18.80
C LEU A 553 27.32 -32.33 -17.79
N TYR A 554 26.78 -33.50 -17.43
CA TYR A 554 27.46 -34.45 -16.54
C TYR A 554 28.41 -35.32 -17.35
N LYS A 555 29.71 -35.20 -17.05
CA LYS A 555 30.74 -36.06 -17.61
C LYS A 555 30.98 -37.26 -16.70
N THR A 556 31.09 -38.45 -17.28
CA THR A 556 31.61 -39.63 -16.59
C THR A 556 33.14 -39.63 -16.74
N GLU A 557 33.83 -38.93 -15.83
CA GLU A 557 35.29 -38.97 -15.71
C GLU A 557 35.68 -40.09 -14.72
N SER A 558 36.76 -40.83 -15.01
CA SER A 558 37.29 -41.94 -14.18
C SER A 558 38.77 -41.71 -13.94
N ASP A 559 39.24 -41.90 -12.70
CA ASP A 559 40.65 -41.78 -12.30
C ASP A 559 41.48 -43.04 -12.61
N GLU A 560 41.01 -43.90 -13.53
CA GLU A 560 41.78 -45.05 -13.98
C GLU A 560 43.16 -44.61 -14.52
N GLU A 561 44.22 -45.29 -14.08
CA GLU A 561 45.60 -45.04 -14.55
C GLU A 561 45.67 -45.19 -16.07
N SER A 562 46.05 -44.11 -16.75
CA SER A 562 46.26 -44.13 -18.20
C SER A 562 47.60 -44.81 -18.53
N VAL A 563 47.54 -46.10 -18.86
CA VAL A 563 48.67 -46.82 -19.47
C VAL A 563 48.80 -46.34 -20.92
N LYS A 564 49.82 -45.51 -21.20
CA LYS A 564 50.14 -45.10 -22.58
C LYS A 564 50.56 -46.33 -23.41
N PRO A 565 49.93 -46.61 -24.56
CA PRO A 565 50.45 -47.58 -25.51
C PRO A 565 51.78 -47.07 -26.10
N GLU A 566 52.75 -47.96 -26.24
CA GLU A 566 54.07 -47.71 -26.84
C GLU A 566 53.95 -47.08 -28.24
N GLU A 567 54.76 -46.04 -28.47
CA GLU A 567 54.87 -45.31 -29.73
C GLU A 567 55.42 -46.22 -30.86
N GLN A 568 54.74 -46.22 -32.01
CA GLN A 568 55.34 -46.61 -33.30
C GLN A 568 55.72 -45.35 -34.11
N PRO A 569 56.82 -45.39 -34.87
CA PRO A 569 57.51 -44.20 -35.35
C PRO A 569 56.83 -43.52 -36.54
N GLU A 570 56.55 -42.22 -36.42
CA GLU A 570 56.04 -41.37 -37.49
C GLU A 570 57.11 -41.02 -38.54
N LYS A 571 56.70 -41.14 -39.82
CA LYS A 571 57.45 -40.66 -40.98
C LYS A 571 57.31 -39.15 -41.14
N LYS A 572 58.45 -38.47 -41.21
CA LYS A 572 58.63 -37.07 -41.64
C LYS A 572 57.91 -36.74 -42.95
N LYS A 573 57.19 -35.61 -42.98
CA LYS A 573 57.01 -34.76 -44.15
C LYS A 573 57.03 -33.28 -43.75
N GLU A 574 57.61 -32.50 -44.64
CA GLU A 574 58.19 -31.16 -44.45
C GLU A 574 57.18 -30.01 -44.41
N ASP A 575 57.54 -28.97 -43.64
CA ASP A 575 57.01 -27.60 -43.69
C ASP A 575 57.43 -26.85 -44.97
N PRO A 576 56.66 -25.82 -45.36
CA PRO A 576 57.25 -24.58 -45.83
C PRO A 576 56.92 -23.39 -44.91
N LYS A 577 58.00 -22.73 -44.48
CA LYS A 577 58.09 -21.47 -43.72
C LYS A 577 57.25 -20.32 -44.30
N LYS A 578 56.75 -19.44 -43.41
CA LYS A 578 56.58 -18.01 -43.71
C LYS A 578 56.93 -17.13 -42.51
N ASP A 579 57.69 -16.08 -42.82
CA ASP A 579 58.44 -15.17 -41.96
C ASP A 579 57.59 -14.20 -41.12
N LYS A 580 58.20 -13.77 -40.00
CA LYS A 580 57.86 -12.57 -39.23
C LYS A 580 58.50 -11.32 -39.86
N LYS A 581 57.73 -10.22 -39.98
CA LYS A 581 58.16 -8.85 -39.61
C LYS A 581 56.95 -7.91 -39.56
N GLY A 582 56.86 -7.11 -38.50
CA GLY A 582 55.72 -6.23 -38.21
C GLY A 582 55.89 -4.77 -38.64
N LYS A 583 54.81 -3.99 -38.46
CA LYS A 583 54.80 -2.60 -37.99
C LYS A 583 53.37 -2.09 -37.77
N ASP A 584 53.28 -1.09 -36.90
CA ASP A 584 52.12 -0.38 -36.36
C ASP A 584 51.16 0.25 -37.39
N GLU A 585 49.86 0.28 -37.08
CA GLU A 585 49.05 1.52 -36.95
C GLU A 585 47.56 1.26 -36.62
N LYS A 586 47.07 1.98 -35.61
CA LYS A 586 45.75 2.63 -35.44
C LYS A 586 44.44 1.88 -35.78
N GLY A 587 43.68 1.63 -34.70
CA GLY A 587 42.32 2.17 -34.52
C GLY A 587 41.22 1.73 -35.48
N LYS A 588 40.47 0.69 -35.09
CA LYS A 588 39.04 0.54 -35.40
C LYS A 588 38.40 -0.41 -34.38
N GLU A 589 37.57 0.14 -33.49
CA GLU A 589 36.62 -0.63 -32.70
C GLU A 589 35.70 -1.40 -33.64
N SER A 590 35.80 -2.73 -33.64
CA SER A 590 34.84 -3.61 -34.28
C SER A 590 33.65 -3.85 -33.35
N ALA A 591 32.45 -3.82 -33.94
CA ALA A 591 31.22 -4.30 -33.31
C ALA A 591 31.34 -5.79 -32.96
N PRO A 592 30.70 -6.28 -31.88
CA PRO A 592 30.69 -7.71 -31.59
C PRO A 592 29.95 -8.45 -32.70
N ALA A 593 30.59 -9.44 -33.30
CA ALA A 593 29.98 -10.30 -34.31
C ALA A 593 28.87 -11.15 -33.68
N ALA A 594 27.68 -11.11 -34.27
CA ALA A 594 26.60 -12.04 -33.96
C ALA A 594 27.10 -13.49 -34.12
N VAL A 595 26.84 -14.33 -33.12
CA VAL A 595 27.04 -15.78 -33.21
C VAL A 595 25.98 -16.32 -34.16
N ASN A 596 26.27 -16.26 -35.46
CA ASN A 596 25.34 -16.58 -36.54
C ASN A 596 25.34 -18.10 -36.85
N LYS A 597 25.31 -18.94 -35.81
CA LYS A 597 25.00 -20.38 -35.97
C LYS A 597 23.56 -20.57 -35.53
N SER A 598 22.68 -20.96 -36.46
CA SER A 598 21.31 -21.35 -36.14
C SER A 598 21.33 -22.38 -35.02
N ILE A 599 20.50 -22.21 -34.00
CA ILE A 599 20.38 -23.20 -32.94
C ILE A 599 19.67 -24.44 -33.51
N GLU A 600 20.11 -25.62 -33.10
CA GLU A 600 19.46 -26.88 -33.45
C GLU A 600 18.55 -27.28 -32.29
N VAL A 601 17.24 -27.41 -32.57
CA VAL A 601 16.24 -27.84 -31.58
C VAL A 601 15.53 -29.08 -32.11
N ASP A 602 15.75 -30.21 -31.43
CA ASP A 602 14.96 -31.41 -31.65
C ASP A 602 13.67 -31.29 -30.83
N LEU A 603 12.48 -31.38 -31.44
CA LEU A 603 11.21 -31.25 -30.70
C LEU A 603 10.67 -32.58 -30.15
N ALA A 604 11.22 -33.72 -30.59
CA ALA A 604 10.88 -35.03 -30.06
C ALA A 604 11.61 -35.31 -28.74
N ASP A 605 10.97 -36.04 -27.83
CA ASP A 605 11.56 -36.54 -26.56
C ASP A 605 12.19 -35.44 -25.70
N LEU A 606 11.58 -34.25 -25.64
CA LEU A 606 12.10 -33.10 -24.88
C LEU A 606 12.21 -33.41 -23.38
N SER A 607 11.20 -34.06 -22.79
CA SER A 607 11.18 -34.43 -21.37
C SER A 607 12.35 -35.32 -20.96
N ASN A 608 12.76 -36.24 -21.84
CA ASN A 608 13.90 -37.15 -21.60
C ASN A 608 15.27 -36.45 -21.66
N ARG A 609 15.31 -35.16 -21.97
CA ARG A 609 16.53 -34.34 -22.09
C ARG A 609 16.60 -33.22 -21.05
N ILE A 610 15.71 -33.23 -20.07
CA ILE A 610 15.75 -32.31 -18.93
C ILE A 610 16.62 -32.93 -17.83
N ILE A 611 17.63 -32.20 -17.38
CA ILE A 611 18.53 -32.60 -16.29
C ILE A 611 18.50 -31.56 -15.17
N SER A 612 18.57 -32.00 -13.91
CA SER A 612 18.72 -31.10 -12.77
C SER A 612 20.13 -30.53 -12.70
N LEU A 613 20.27 -29.29 -12.25
CA LEU A 613 21.57 -28.64 -12.03
C LEU A 613 21.98 -28.76 -10.55
N PRO A 614 23.29 -28.86 -10.23
CA PRO A 614 23.79 -29.03 -8.86
C PRO A 614 23.84 -27.68 -8.10
N ILE A 615 22.75 -26.92 -8.17
CA ILE A 615 22.54 -25.72 -7.35
C ILE A 615 21.72 -26.18 -6.13
N PRO A 616 22.14 -25.86 -4.90
CA PRO A 616 21.39 -26.28 -3.72
C PRO A 616 19.93 -25.82 -3.79
N SER A 617 19.01 -26.74 -3.54
CA SER A 617 17.57 -26.49 -3.65
C SER A 617 17.08 -25.47 -2.61
N GLY A 618 15.88 -24.92 -2.86
CA GLY A 618 15.19 -24.01 -1.96
C GLY A 618 15.63 -22.56 -2.12
N GLY A 619 14.66 -21.67 -2.30
CA GLY A 619 14.88 -20.22 -2.36
C GLY A 619 15.51 -19.69 -3.65
N ILE A 620 15.59 -20.49 -4.72
CA ILE A 620 16.01 -20.01 -6.05
C ILE A 620 14.86 -19.17 -6.64
N GLN A 621 15.13 -17.90 -6.93
CA GLN A 621 14.15 -16.93 -7.42
C GLN A 621 14.18 -16.76 -8.94
N GLY A 622 15.29 -17.15 -9.59
CA GLY A 622 15.46 -17.06 -11.04
C GLY A 622 16.86 -17.49 -11.47
N VAL A 623 17.00 -17.75 -12.77
CA VAL A 623 18.26 -18.14 -13.43
C VAL A 623 18.49 -17.32 -14.69
N ASP A 624 19.76 -17.12 -15.04
CA ASP A 624 20.19 -16.37 -16.23
C ASP A 624 21.35 -17.09 -16.93
N GLY A 625 21.14 -17.47 -18.20
CA GLY A 625 22.11 -18.19 -19.04
C GLY A 625 22.97 -17.31 -19.96
N SER A 626 22.99 -15.99 -19.74
CA SER A 626 23.62 -15.01 -20.63
C SER A 626 25.15 -14.98 -20.54
N VAL A 627 25.74 -15.61 -19.53
CA VAL A 627 27.20 -15.69 -19.33
C VAL A 627 27.74 -16.99 -19.94
N GLU A 628 28.80 -16.90 -20.74
CA GLU A 628 29.38 -18.07 -21.40
C GLU A 628 29.91 -19.09 -20.38
N GLY A 629 29.47 -20.35 -20.50
CA GLY A 629 29.93 -21.45 -19.64
C GLY A 629 29.42 -21.39 -18.20
N GLN A 630 28.48 -20.50 -17.87
CA GLN A 630 27.94 -20.36 -16.52
C GLN A 630 26.41 -20.15 -16.51
N VAL A 631 25.78 -20.45 -15.37
CA VAL A 631 24.40 -20.04 -15.06
C VAL A 631 24.43 -19.16 -13.83
N LEU A 632 23.99 -17.92 -13.96
CA LEU A 632 23.78 -17.06 -12.81
C LEU A 632 22.44 -17.41 -12.16
N TYR A 633 22.35 -17.31 -10.84
CA TYR A 633 21.11 -17.58 -10.12
C TYR A 633 20.95 -16.67 -8.91
N PHE A 634 19.71 -16.35 -8.60
CA PHE A 634 19.35 -15.62 -7.39
C PHE A 634 18.82 -16.57 -6.34
N ARG A 635 19.42 -16.54 -5.14
CA ARG A 635 19.00 -17.39 -4.03
C ARG A 635 19.14 -16.67 -2.71
N ASN A 636 18.05 -16.57 -1.94
CA ASN A 636 18.04 -15.96 -0.60
C ASN A 636 18.68 -14.55 -0.52
N GLY A 637 18.49 -13.71 -1.54
CA GLY A 637 19.10 -12.39 -1.61
C GLY A 637 20.58 -12.38 -1.99
N GLU A 638 21.11 -13.49 -2.50
CA GLU A 638 22.46 -13.63 -3.01
C GLU A 638 22.46 -13.91 -4.52
N LEU A 639 23.48 -13.40 -5.22
CA LEU A 639 23.83 -13.79 -6.58
C LEU A 639 24.85 -14.91 -6.50
N GLY A 640 24.53 -16.06 -7.09
CA GLY A 640 25.47 -17.15 -7.31
C GLY A 640 25.73 -17.41 -8.79
N ALA A 641 26.74 -18.24 -9.06
CA ALA A 641 27.04 -18.76 -10.38
C ALA A 641 27.35 -20.26 -10.31
N LEU A 642 26.83 -21.02 -11.27
CA LEU A 642 27.19 -22.40 -11.55
C LEU A 642 28.16 -22.44 -12.73
N ASP A 643 29.35 -23.00 -12.56
CA ASP A 643 30.29 -23.31 -13.64
C ASP A 643 29.82 -24.58 -14.36
N LEU A 644 29.47 -24.50 -15.65
CA LEU A 644 28.93 -25.63 -16.42
C LEU A 644 29.98 -26.67 -16.81
N LYS A 645 31.28 -26.33 -16.74
CA LYS A 645 32.36 -27.27 -17.05
C LYS A 645 32.73 -28.09 -15.82
N LYS A 646 32.76 -27.46 -14.64
CA LYS A 646 33.08 -28.08 -13.35
C LYS A 646 31.85 -28.62 -12.64
N MET A 647 30.66 -28.14 -12.99
CA MET A 647 29.41 -28.43 -12.30
C MET A 647 29.44 -28.02 -10.81
N GLU A 648 30.12 -26.89 -10.52
CA GLU A 648 30.29 -26.34 -9.17
C GLU A 648 29.56 -25.00 -9.01
N ALA A 649 28.74 -24.88 -7.97
CA ALA A 649 28.02 -23.66 -7.63
C ALA A 649 28.79 -22.81 -6.60
N SER A 650 28.78 -21.48 -6.74
CA SER A 650 29.44 -20.54 -5.83
C SER A 650 28.60 -19.29 -5.59
N THR A 651 28.73 -18.68 -4.41
CA THR A 651 28.15 -17.35 -4.11
C THR A 651 29.11 -16.25 -4.55
N LEU A 652 28.61 -15.30 -5.35
CA LEU A 652 29.38 -14.15 -5.84
C LEU A 652 29.17 -12.93 -4.95
N ILE A 653 27.91 -12.55 -4.69
CA ILE A 653 27.54 -11.28 -4.05
C ILE A 653 26.33 -11.51 -3.13
N SER A 654 26.37 -10.99 -1.90
CA SER A 654 25.24 -11.03 -0.96
C SER A 654 24.54 -9.67 -0.89
N GLY A 655 23.22 -9.66 -0.64
CA GLY A 655 22.42 -8.43 -0.52
C GLY A 655 22.20 -7.71 -1.86
N ILE A 656 22.10 -8.47 -2.95
CA ILE A 656 21.74 -7.97 -4.27
C ILE A 656 20.23 -7.83 -4.40
N ASN A 657 19.74 -6.83 -5.12
CA ASN A 657 18.31 -6.67 -5.41
C ASN A 657 18.00 -6.32 -6.87
N ARG A 658 19.02 -6.17 -7.73
CA ARG A 658 18.93 -5.87 -9.16
C ARG A 658 20.13 -6.47 -9.90
N LEU A 659 19.93 -6.94 -11.13
CA LEU A 659 20.98 -7.43 -12.03
C LEU A 659 20.59 -7.14 -13.48
N SER A 660 21.58 -6.84 -14.31
CA SER A 660 21.49 -6.84 -15.77
C SER A 660 22.84 -7.29 -16.34
N VAL A 661 22.84 -8.21 -17.31
CA VAL A 661 24.06 -8.75 -17.95
C VAL A 661 24.23 -8.13 -19.32
N SER A 662 25.45 -7.75 -19.70
CA SER A 662 25.72 -7.15 -21.00
C SER A 662 25.45 -8.13 -22.13
N SER A 663 25.03 -7.64 -23.29
CA SER A 663 24.68 -8.48 -24.44
C SER A 663 25.85 -9.35 -24.94
N ASP A 664 27.09 -8.92 -24.71
CA ASP A 664 28.28 -9.73 -24.99
C ASP A 664 28.60 -10.80 -23.93
N GLY A 665 27.87 -10.82 -22.80
CA GLY A 665 28.00 -11.76 -21.69
C GLY A 665 29.21 -11.52 -20.79
N LYS A 666 29.94 -10.40 -20.96
CA LYS A 666 31.24 -10.18 -20.30
C LYS A 666 31.18 -9.29 -19.07
N SER A 667 30.17 -8.43 -18.96
CA SER A 667 29.98 -7.51 -17.84
C SER A 667 28.59 -7.67 -17.23
N MET A 668 28.45 -7.31 -15.96
CA MET A 668 27.15 -7.23 -15.29
C MET A 668 27.03 -5.94 -14.49
N LEU A 669 25.82 -5.40 -14.45
CA LEU A 669 25.39 -4.30 -13.60
C LEU A 669 24.56 -4.88 -12.46
N TYR A 670 24.88 -4.53 -11.21
CA TYR A 670 24.07 -4.94 -10.07
C TYR A 670 23.82 -3.79 -9.09
N GLY A 671 22.70 -3.90 -8.38
CA GLY A 671 22.32 -3.04 -7.26
C GLY A 671 22.51 -3.78 -5.93
N SER A 672 23.18 -3.13 -4.97
CA SER A 672 23.32 -3.65 -3.61
C SER A 672 23.37 -2.51 -2.61
N ARG A 673 22.53 -2.59 -1.56
CA ARG A 673 22.47 -1.63 -0.45
C ARG A 673 22.44 -0.16 -0.92
N GLY A 674 21.63 0.15 -1.93
CA GLY A 674 21.46 1.50 -2.49
C GLY A 674 22.55 1.98 -3.45
N ASN A 675 23.59 1.17 -3.69
CA ASN A 675 24.68 1.49 -4.63
C ASN A 675 24.61 0.59 -5.87
N TYR A 676 25.24 1.05 -6.96
CA TYR A 676 25.24 0.36 -8.26
C TYR A 676 26.65 0.18 -8.80
N TYR A 677 26.89 -0.96 -9.45
CA TYR A 677 28.23 -1.40 -9.81
C TYR A 677 28.26 -2.08 -11.18
N ILE A 678 29.28 -1.79 -11.99
CA ILE A 678 29.58 -2.55 -13.22
C ILE A 678 30.89 -3.32 -13.07
N VAL A 679 30.80 -4.65 -13.16
CA VAL A 679 31.93 -5.59 -12.97
C VAL A 679 31.94 -6.67 -14.05
N ASP A 680 32.97 -7.51 -14.07
CA ASP A 680 33.00 -8.72 -14.90
C ASP A 680 31.82 -9.64 -14.55
N ALA A 681 31.13 -10.15 -15.57
CA ALA A 681 30.02 -11.08 -15.38
C ALA A 681 30.51 -12.41 -14.80
N GLY A 682 29.71 -13.00 -13.90
CA GLY A 682 29.94 -14.35 -13.37
C GLY A 682 31.18 -14.53 -12.49
N LYS A 683 31.79 -13.43 -12.04
CA LYS A 683 32.93 -13.42 -11.13
C LYS A 683 32.60 -12.66 -9.86
N LYS A 684 33.24 -13.07 -8.76
CA LYS A 684 33.21 -12.33 -7.50
C LYS A 684 33.99 -11.02 -7.67
N PRO A 685 33.41 -9.85 -7.34
CA PRO A 685 34.14 -8.58 -7.36
C PRO A 685 35.37 -8.63 -6.45
N ALA A 686 36.45 -7.95 -6.84
CA ALA A 686 37.71 -7.94 -6.07
C ALA A 686 37.55 -7.27 -4.68
N SER A 687 36.66 -6.29 -4.57
CA SER A 687 36.30 -5.62 -3.32
C SER A 687 34.86 -5.11 -3.37
N SER A 688 34.32 -4.65 -2.23
CA SER A 688 32.98 -4.06 -2.16
C SER A 688 32.82 -2.73 -2.91
N GLU A 689 33.92 -2.06 -3.26
CA GLU A 689 33.90 -0.80 -4.02
C GLU A 689 34.25 -0.99 -5.51
N SER A 690 34.64 -2.20 -5.90
CA SER A 690 35.06 -2.49 -7.28
C SER A 690 33.91 -2.26 -8.27
N GLY A 691 34.13 -1.36 -9.24
CA GLY A 691 33.15 -1.07 -10.29
C GLY A 691 31.99 -0.16 -9.87
N LYS A 692 32.06 0.46 -8.68
CA LYS A 692 31.02 1.37 -8.18
C LYS A 692 30.82 2.55 -9.13
N LEU A 693 29.56 2.82 -9.48
CA LEU A 693 29.17 3.94 -10.32
C LEU A 693 29.02 5.22 -9.49
N LYS A 694 29.51 6.34 -10.03
CA LYS A 694 29.33 7.66 -9.42
C LYS A 694 27.95 8.21 -9.82
N LEU A 695 27.07 8.34 -8.84
CA LEU A 695 25.71 8.85 -9.03
C LEU A 695 25.47 10.22 -8.38
N ASP A 696 26.48 10.75 -7.70
CA ASP A 696 26.45 12.06 -7.06
C ASP A 696 26.31 13.18 -8.11
N ASP A 697 25.64 14.26 -7.73
CA ASP A 697 25.43 15.46 -8.55
C ASP A 697 24.62 15.26 -9.85
N ILE A 698 23.98 14.10 -10.04
CA ILE A 698 23.04 13.88 -11.14
C ILE A 698 21.64 14.28 -10.68
N LYS A 699 21.08 15.31 -11.33
CA LYS A 699 19.78 15.87 -10.95
C LYS A 699 18.68 15.51 -11.95
N VAL A 700 17.46 15.32 -11.44
CA VAL A 700 16.23 15.20 -12.23
C VAL A 700 15.43 16.48 -12.06
N LEU A 701 14.97 17.07 -13.17
CA LEU A 701 14.01 18.17 -13.12
C LEU A 701 12.61 17.60 -12.88
N VAL A 702 12.00 18.00 -11.78
CA VAL A 702 10.62 17.70 -11.41
C VAL A 702 9.76 18.88 -11.86
N ASP A 703 8.71 18.62 -12.63
CA ASP A 703 7.65 19.59 -12.94
C ASP A 703 6.32 19.06 -12.37
N PRO A 704 5.96 19.46 -11.14
CA PRO A 704 4.76 18.93 -10.48
C PRO A 704 3.48 19.14 -11.29
N ALA A 705 3.31 20.27 -11.97
CA ALA A 705 2.10 20.53 -12.74
C ALA A 705 1.95 19.58 -13.94
N ALA A 706 3.07 19.28 -14.62
CA ALA A 706 3.08 18.32 -15.72
C ALA A 706 2.94 16.88 -15.21
N GLU A 707 3.66 16.51 -14.15
CA GLU A 707 3.58 15.19 -13.50
C GLU A 707 2.17 14.90 -12.99
N TRP A 708 1.52 15.83 -12.28
CA TRP A 708 0.17 15.63 -11.74
C TRP A 708 -0.89 15.41 -12.82
N LYS A 709 -0.73 16.08 -13.98
CA LYS A 709 -1.60 15.84 -15.13
C LYS A 709 -1.40 14.44 -15.71
N GLN A 710 -0.14 14.03 -15.90
CA GLN A 710 0.19 12.68 -16.35
C GLN A 710 -0.35 11.62 -15.39
N MET A 711 -0.15 11.81 -14.08
CA MET A 711 -0.63 10.87 -13.06
C MET A 711 -2.15 10.77 -13.06
N PHE A 712 -2.89 11.88 -13.24
CA PHE A 712 -4.35 11.85 -13.36
C PHE A 712 -4.80 11.04 -14.57
N ASP A 713 -4.16 11.24 -15.72
CA ASP A 713 -4.43 10.47 -16.93
C ASP A 713 -4.10 8.98 -16.76
N GLU A 714 -2.98 8.66 -16.10
CA GLU A 714 -2.55 7.29 -15.83
C GLU A 714 -3.48 6.57 -14.85
N VAL A 715 -3.85 7.22 -13.73
CA VAL A 715 -4.82 6.67 -12.76
C VAL A 715 -6.17 6.41 -13.42
N TRP A 716 -6.69 7.35 -14.22
CA TRP A 716 -7.96 7.15 -14.93
C TRP A 716 -7.94 5.91 -15.84
N LYS A 717 -6.81 5.65 -16.53
CA LYS A 717 -6.66 4.46 -17.39
C LYS A 717 -6.48 3.19 -16.58
N MET A 718 -5.66 3.24 -15.53
CA MET A 718 -5.42 2.09 -14.66
C MET A 718 -6.72 1.60 -14.04
N GLU A 719 -7.55 2.50 -13.53
CA GLU A 719 -8.86 2.11 -13.01
C GLU A 719 -9.73 1.45 -14.07
N LYS A 720 -9.77 1.98 -15.29
CA LYS A 720 -10.60 1.39 -16.34
C LYS A 720 -10.23 -0.07 -16.66
N ASP A 721 -8.94 -0.36 -16.72
CA ASP A 721 -8.43 -1.55 -17.39
C ASP A 721 -7.94 -2.64 -16.41
N PHE A 722 -7.68 -2.28 -15.15
CA PHE A 722 -7.44 -3.23 -14.07
C PHE A 722 -8.70 -3.58 -13.29
N PHE A 723 -9.75 -2.76 -13.34
CA PHE A 723 -10.97 -3.03 -12.58
C PHE A 723 -11.62 -4.35 -12.97
N TYR A 724 -12.16 -5.05 -11.97
CA TYR A 724 -12.58 -6.45 -12.12
C TYR A 724 -13.78 -6.66 -13.06
N VAL A 725 -14.55 -5.61 -13.37
CA VAL A 725 -15.69 -5.64 -14.30
C VAL A 725 -15.66 -4.47 -15.28
N GLU A 726 -15.89 -4.76 -16.56
CA GLU A 726 -15.79 -3.77 -17.64
C GLU A 726 -16.82 -2.63 -17.53
N ASN A 727 -17.96 -2.86 -16.88
CA ASN A 727 -19.04 -1.88 -16.75
C ASN A 727 -18.81 -0.85 -15.64
N MET A 728 -17.71 -0.94 -14.87
CA MET A 728 -17.34 0.05 -13.84
C MET A 728 -18.46 0.34 -12.83
N HIS A 729 -19.27 -0.67 -12.50
CA HIS A 729 -20.49 -0.56 -11.65
C HIS A 729 -21.54 0.44 -12.17
N GLY A 730 -21.50 0.75 -13.46
CA GLY A 730 -22.41 1.70 -14.11
C GLY A 730 -21.94 3.15 -14.10
N ALA A 731 -20.72 3.45 -13.62
CA ALA A 731 -20.14 4.79 -13.72
C ALA A 731 -19.84 5.15 -15.19
N ASP A 732 -20.27 6.33 -15.64
CA ASP A 732 -19.82 6.91 -16.92
C ASP A 732 -18.38 7.38 -16.78
N TRP A 733 -17.45 6.45 -16.97
CA TRP A 733 -16.03 6.67 -16.70
C TRP A 733 -15.39 7.77 -17.57
N PRO A 734 -15.70 7.89 -18.88
CA PRO A 734 -15.29 9.05 -19.67
C PRO A 734 -15.82 10.38 -19.11
N ALA A 735 -17.09 10.44 -18.67
CA ALA A 735 -17.62 11.66 -18.05
C ALA A 735 -16.93 11.98 -16.71
N MET A 736 -16.53 10.97 -15.94
CA MET A 736 -15.79 11.19 -14.69
C MET A 736 -14.43 11.85 -14.94
N LYS A 737 -13.73 11.50 -16.02
CA LYS A 737 -12.50 12.20 -16.41
C LYS A 737 -12.74 13.71 -16.56
N VAL A 738 -13.69 14.07 -17.43
CA VAL A 738 -14.01 15.48 -17.72
C VAL A 738 -14.44 16.24 -16.47
N LYS A 739 -15.21 15.57 -15.60
CA LYS A 739 -15.71 16.12 -14.34
C LYS A 739 -14.58 16.53 -13.40
N TYR A 740 -13.51 15.73 -13.28
CA TYR A 740 -12.45 15.93 -12.30
C TYR A 740 -11.16 16.56 -12.86
N GLU A 741 -10.86 16.40 -14.16
CA GLU A 741 -9.67 16.98 -14.81
C GLU A 741 -9.62 18.51 -14.69
N LYS A 742 -10.79 19.16 -14.68
CA LYS A 742 -10.92 20.63 -14.53
C LYS A 742 -10.31 21.20 -13.24
N PHE A 743 -10.06 20.36 -12.23
CA PHE A 743 -9.45 20.79 -10.97
C PHE A 743 -7.92 20.84 -11.02
N LEU A 744 -7.27 20.19 -11.99
CA LEU A 744 -5.80 20.14 -12.10
C LEU A 744 -5.12 21.52 -12.10
N PRO A 745 -5.65 22.57 -12.77
CA PRO A 745 -5.05 23.91 -12.71
C PRO A 745 -4.97 24.49 -11.29
N TYR A 746 -5.84 24.04 -10.38
CA TYR A 746 -5.97 24.53 -9.01
C TYR A 746 -5.23 23.69 -7.97
N VAL A 747 -4.67 22.54 -8.37
CA VAL A 747 -3.80 21.72 -7.52
C VAL A 747 -2.52 22.52 -7.25
N ASN A 748 -2.17 22.72 -5.98
CA ASN A 748 -0.93 23.40 -5.56
C ASN A 748 -0.09 22.58 -4.57
N HIS A 749 -0.64 21.48 -4.07
CA HIS A 749 0.06 20.53 -3.22
C HIS A 749 -0.26 19.09 -3.67
N ARG A 750 0.65 18.14 -3.42
CA ARG A 750 0.44 16.73 -3.79
C ARG A 750 -0.80 16.12 -3.13
N SER A 751 -1.16 16.59 -1.93
CA SER A 751 -2.38 16.21 -1.22
C SER A 751 -3.67 16.67 -1.91
N ASP A 752 -3.62 17.77 -2.67
CA ASP A 752 -4.77 18.23 -3.46
C ASP A 752 -5.02 17.27 -4.64
N LEU A 753 -3.96 16.73 -5.25
CA LEU A 753 -4.09 15.67 -6.26
C LEU A 753 -4.66 14.39 -5.65
N SER A 754 -4.18 13.98 -4.47
CA SER A 754 -4.76 12.84 -3.73
C SER A 754 -6.26 13.02 -3.46
N TYR A 755 -6.69 14.25 -3.15
CA TYR A 755 -8.10 14.57 -2.98
C TYR A 755 -8.89 14.43 -4.29
N VAL A 756 -8.35 14.91 -5.42
CA VAL A 756 -8.97 14.75 -6.74
C VAL A 756 -9.06 13.27 -7.14
N PHE A 757 -8.03 12.47 -6.88
CA PHE A 757 -8.06 11.01 -7.08
C PHE A 757 -9.16 10.36 -6.25
N ASN A 758 -9.22 10.67 -4.95
CA ASN A 758 -10.23 10.13 -4.05
C ASN A 758 -11.66 10.41 -4.56
N GLU A 759 -11.90 11.64 -5.02
CA GLU A 759 -13.20 12.03 -5.55
C GLU A 759 -13.57 11.31 -6.86
N MET A 760 -12.62 11.14 -7.79
CA MET A 760 -12.84 10.45 -9.06
C MET A 760 -13.03 8.93 -8.86
N MET A 761 -12.09 8.30 -8.16
CA MET A 761 -12.07 6.86 -7.93
C MET A 761 -13.28 6.41 -7.10
N GLY A 762 -13.74 7.26 -6.17
CA GLY A 762 -14.89 6.97 -5.33
C GLY A 762 -16.19 6.76 -6.11
N GLU A 763 -16.33 7.29 -7.32
CA GLU A 763 -17.54 7.15 -8.16
C GLU A 763 -17.82 5.70 -8.57
N MET A 764 -16.84 4.80 -8.46
CA MET A 764 -17.02 3.37 -8.72
C MET A 764 -17.70 2.61 -7.57
N VAL A 765 -17.86 3.22 -6.39
CA VAL A 765 -18.60 2.63 -5.24
C VAL A 765 -18.11 1.23 -4.88
N VAL A 766 -16.80 1.12 -4.62
CA VAL A 766 -16.14 -0.17 -4.36
C VAL A 766 -15.10 -0.05 -3.24
N GLY A 767 -15.03 -1.08 -2.40
CA GLY A 767 -14.00 -1.28 -1.39
C GLY A 767 -12.61 -1.51 -2.00
N HIS A 768 -11.58 -1.54 -1.15
CA HIS A 768 -10.18 -1.69 -1.56
C HIS A 768 -9.66 -0.70 -2.61
N ASN A 769 -10.33 0.42 -2.79
CA ASN A 769 -9.90 1.46 -3.68
C ASN A 769 -9.05 2.49 -2.90
N TYR A 770 -7.73 2.35 -2.97
CA TYR A 770 -6.79 3.01 -2.07
C TYR A 770 -5.81 3.90 -2.82
N ILE A 771 -5.33 4.93 -2.12
CA ILE A 771 -4.33 5.87 -2.61
C ILE A 771 -3.16 5.87 -1.63
N SER A 772 -1.98 5.49 -2.10
CA SER A 772 -0.72 5.70 -1.39
C SER A 772 -0.09 6.98 -1.95
N PRO A 773 0.01 8.05 -1.16
CA PRO A 773 0.64 9.28 -1.61
C PRO A 773 2.12 9.00 -1.94
N GLY A 774 2.60 9.58 -3.04
CA GLY A 774 3.99 9.47 -3.46
C GLY A 774 4.85 10.52 -2.81
N ASP A 775 5.36 11.43 -3.63
CA ASP A 775 6.19 12.56 -3.19
C ASP A 775 5.32 13.68 -2.59
N GLU A 776 4.67 13.36 -1.46
CA GLU A 776 3.95 14.33 -0.65
C GLU A 776 4.93 14.99 0.34
N PRO A 777 5.09 16.32 0.29
CA PRO A 777 5.92 17.05 1.24
C PRO A 777 5.57 16.71 2.71
N SER A 778 6.59 16.50 3.53
CA SER A 778 6.44 16.08 4.93
C SER A 778 7.42 16.80 5.85
N ALA A 779 7.09 16.86 7.14
CA ALA A 779 7.95 17.39 8.18
C ALA A 779 8.71 16.26 8.90
N PRO A 780 9.87 16.54 9.53
CA PRO A 780 10.60 15.53 10.31
C PRO A 780 9.74 14.91 11.42
N ALA A 781 9.72 13.58 11.51
CA ALA A 781 8.94 12.87 12.51
C ALA A 781 9.64 12.80 13.87
N VAL A 782 8.94 13.24 14.93
CA VAL A 782 9.37 13.10 16.34
C VAL A 782 8.78 11.82 16.93
N GLY A 783 9.63 10.79 17.11
CA GLY A 783 9.21 9.53 17.72
C GLY A 783 9.10 9.63 19.26
N VAL A 784 7.90 9.51 19.82
CA VAL A 784 7.68 9.53 21.28
C VAL A 784 7.80 8.12 21.88
N GLY A 785 8.52 8.00 22.99
CA GLY A 785 8.61 6.76 23.78
C GLY A 785 7.40 6.51 24.67
N MET A 786 6.88 5.28 24.68
CA MET A 786 5.75 4.83 25.48
C MET A 786 6.19 3.86 26.58
N LEU A 787 5.51 3.87 27.72
CA LEU A 787 5.93 3.11 28.91
C LEU A 787 5.12 1.81 29.15
N GLY A 788 4.11 1.49 28.34
CA GLY A 788 3.23 0.36 28.62
C GLY A 788 2.30 0.63 29.80
N ALA A 789 1.69 1.82 29.86
CA ALA A 789 0.81 2.20 30.97
C ALA A 789 -0.26 3.24 30.61
N ASP A 790 -1.34 3.24 31.39
CA ASP A 790 -2.30 4.35 31.45
C ASP A 790 -2.07 5.20 32.69
N TYR A 791 -2.36 6.50 32.60
CA TYR A 791 -2.17 7.46 33.68
C TYR A 791 -3.47 8.14 34.07
N GLU A 792 -3.62 8.46 35.34
CA GLU A 792 -4.64 9.36 35.88
C GLU A 792 -3.98 10.55 36.56
N ILE A 793 -4.66 11.71 36.56
CA ILE A 793 -4.21 12.86 37.32
C ILE A 793 -4.78 12.78 38.72
N ASP A 794 -3.89 12.68 39.71
CA ASP A 794 -4.24 12.69 41.13
C ASP A 794 -3.38 13.71 41.88
N ASN A 795 -4.03 14.62 42.61
CA ASN A 795 -3.37 15.73 43.34
C ASN A 795 -2.37 16.55 42.50
N GLY A 796 -2.62 16.67 41.18
CA GLY A 796 -1.76 17.39 40.25
C GLY A 796 -0.54 16.62 39.75
N PHE A 797 -0.43 15.32 40.01
CA PHE A 797 0.65 14.44 39.53
C PHE A 797 0.12 13.30 38.66
N TYR A 798 1.00 12.72 37.85
CA TYR A 798 0.69 11.53 37.05
C TYR A 798 0.79 10.28 37.92
N LYS A 799 -0.35 9.67 38.19
CA LYS A 799 -0.47 8.38 38.87
C LYS A 799 -0.68 7.28 37.83
N ILE A 800 0.01 6.16 38.01
CA ILE A 800 -0.08 4.99 37.13
C ILE A 800 -1.42 4.31 37.41
N GLY A 801 -2.36 4.41 36.47
CA GLY A 801 -3.68 3.79 36.58
C GLY A 801 -3.68 2.33 36.13
N LYS A 802 -2.89 2.00 35.10
CA LYS A 802 -2.75 0.64 34.59
C LYS A 802 -1.33 0.36 34.11
N ILE A 803 -0.83 -0.85 34.31
CA ILE A 803 0.41 -1.35 33.71
C ILE A 803 0.08 -2.51 32.77
N PHE A 804 0.44 -2.39 31.48
CA PHE A 804 0.30 -3.48 30.53
C PHE A 804 1.43 -4.49 30.71
N THR A 805 1.13 -5.77 30.48
CA THR A 805 2.08 -6.87 30.74
C THR A 805 2.71 -7.41 29.47
N ARG A 806 3.89 -8.00 29.60
CA ARG A 806 4.63 -8.62 28.49
C ARG A 806 4.06 -9.98 28.02
N LEU A 807 3.02 -10.49 28.67
CA LEU A 807 2.51 -11.87 28.56
C LEU A 807 3.62 -12.93 28.69
N ASP A 808 3.37 -13.99 29.45
CA ASP A 808 4.40 -15.01 29.64
C ASP A 808 4.81 -15.62 28.27
N TRP A 809 6.12 -15.73 28.02
CA TRP A 809 6.74 -16.38 26.85
C TRP A 809 6.67 -15.63 25.50
N ASN A 810 6.83 -14.30 25.48
CA ASN A 810 6.90 -13.51 24.23
C ASN A 810 8.18 -12.66 24.16
N PRO A 811 9.26 -13.13 23.48
CA PRO A 811 10.56 -12.47 23.54
C PRO A 811 10.58 -11.07 22.90
N THR A 812 9.69 -10.84 21.93
CA THR A 812 9.55 -9.58 21.19
C THR A 812 8.61 -8.57 21.85
N PHE A 813 7.82 -8.99 22.85
CA PHE A 813 6.85 -8.13 23.53
C PHE A 813 7.50 -7.46 24.74
N LYS A 814 7.70 -6.15 24.67
CA LYS A 814 8.38 -5.35 25.69
C LYS A 814 7.38 -4.43 26.37
N ALA A 815 7.32 -4.49 27.71
CA ALA A 815 6.41 -3.70 28.53
C ALA A 815 7.23 -2.92 29.58
N PRO A 816 7.61 -1.65 29.30
CA PRO A 816 8.66 -0.96 30.04
C PRO A 816 8.48 -0.87 31.56
N LEU A 817 7.25 -0.63 32.06
CA LEU A 817 7.00 -0.58 33.51
C LEU A 817 6.75 -1.96 34.14
N ALA A 818 6.51 -2.99 33.34
CA ALA A 818 6.25 -4.35 33.81
C ALA A 818 7.51 -5.24 33.82
N GLU A 819 8.68 -4.68 33.53
CA GLU A 819 9.95 -5.42 33.59
C GLU A 819 10.21 -5.91 35.03
N PRO A 820 10.52 -7.22 35.22
CA PRO A 820 10.80 -7.77 36.54
C PRO A 820 11.95 -7.05 37.24
N GLY A 821 11.81 -6.83 38.55
CA GLY A 821 12.84 -6.17 39.38
C GLY A 821 12.70 -4.65 39.48
N LEU A 822 11.83 -4.01 38.69
CA LEU A 822 11.59 -2.56 38.80
C LEU A 822 10.75 -2.17 40.01
N ASN A 823 10.02 -3.10 40.64
CA ASN A 823 9.15 -2.89 41.81
C ASN A 823 8.14 -1.72 41.66
N ILE A 824 7.69 -1.44 40.43
CA ILE A 824 6.64 -0.44 40.11
C ILE A 824 5.29 -1.12 40.17
N LYS A 825 4.29 -0.46 40.72
CA LYS A 825 2.91 -0.96 40.78
C LYS A 825 1.90 0.11 40.35
N GLU A 826 0.73 -0.35 39.94
CA GLU A 826 -0.43 0.52 39.77
C GLU A 826 -0.70 1.28 41.08
N GLY A 827 -0.98 2.57 40.97
CA GLY A 827 -1.11 3.50 42.08
C GLY A 827 0.14 4.29 42.44
N ASP A 828 1.33 3.91 41.96
CA ASP A 828 2.54 4.72 42.10
C ASP A 828 2.47 5.97 41.18
N TYR A 829 3.24 7.00 41.50
CA TYR A 829 3.33 8.27 40.78
C TYR A 829 4.64 8.38 40.02
N ILE A 830 4.58 8.87 38.78
CA ILE A 830 5.76 9.34 38.05
C ILE A 830 5.93 10.82 38.38
N VAL A 831 7.03 11.16 39.05
CA VAL A 831 7.26 12.51 39.60
C VAL A 831 8.43 13.25 38.95
N ALA A 832 9.31 12.55 38.23
CA ALA A 832 10.31 13.15 37.34
C ALA A 832 10.71 12.22 36.19
N ILE A 833 11.17 12.81 35.09
CA ILE A 833 11.73 12.11 33.92
C ILE A 833 13.00 12.86 33.53
N GLU A 834 14.14 12.15 33.44
CA GLU A 834 15.46 12.75 33.15
C GLU A 834 15.80 13.94 34.08
N GLY A 835 15.44 13.80 35.37
CA GLY A 835 15.64 14.86 36.38
C GLY A 835 14.65 16.03 36.29
N ILE A 836 13.78 16.08 35.28
CA ILE A 836 12.75 17.12 35.12
C ILE A 836 11.51 16.72 35.93
N PRO A 837 11.09 17.49 36.95
CA PRO A 837 9.84 17.23 37.67
C PRO A 837 8.63 17.25 36.73
N VAL A 838 7.73 16.28 36.88
CA VAL A 838 6.51 16.18 36.07
C VAL A 838 5.26 16.33 36.93
N THR A 839 4.34 17.18 36.48
CA THR A 839 3.03 17.45 37.09
C THR A 839 1.99 17.55 35.98
N ALA A 840 0.71 17.59 36.33
CA ALA A 840 -0.41 17.73 35.40
C ALA A 840 -0.40 19.03 34.55
N LYS A 841 0.54 19.96 34.83
CA LYS A 841 0.74 21.19 34.04
C LYS A 841 1.52 20.97 32.74
N LYS A 842 2.09 19.80 32.53
CA LYS A 842 2.86 19.46 31.32
C LYS A 842 2.51 18.04 30.91
N SER A 843 2.18 17.84 29.63
CA SER A 843 1.94 16.50 29.11
C SER A 843 3.15 15.60 29.34
N ILE A 844 2.95 14.46 30.00
CA ILE A 844 4.01 13.48 30.26
C ILE A 844 4.69 13.03 28.96
N TYR A 845 3.94 12.93 27.86
CA TYR A 845 4.45 12.47 26.56
C TYR A 845 5.51 13.40 25.97
N SER A 846 5.39 14.71 26.19
CA SER A 846 6.38 15.71 25.73
C SER A 846 7.78 15.55 26.33
N LEU A 847 7.94 14.73 27.38
CA LEU A 847 9.24 14.40 27.99
C LEU A 847 9.87 13.13 27.38
N PHE A 848 9.20 12.48 26.44
CA PHE A 848 9.64 11.25 25.78
C PHE A 848 9.97 11.41 24.28
N ASP A 849 10.09 12.65 23.79
CA ASP A 849 10.50 12.94 22.42
C ASP A 849 11.87 12.33 22.10
N PHE A 850 11.94 11.57 21.01
CA PHE A 850 13.10 10.81 20.55
C PHE A 850 13.66 9.82 21.59
N LYS A 851 12.85 9.36 22.54
CA LYS A 851 13.27 8.41 23.60
C LYS A 851 12.86 6.95 23.35
N ALA A 852 12.07 6.66 22.32
CA ALA A 852 11.74 5.27 21.96
C ALA A 852 13.02 4.45 21.70
N GLY A 853 13.13 3.28 22.32
CA GLY A 853 14.29 2.39 22.22
C GLY A 853 15.54 2.87 22.95
N LYS A 854 15.48 3.95 23.74
CA LYS A 854 16.61 4.50 24.49
C LYS A 854 16.39 4.36 26.00
N GLN A 855 17.47 4.32 26.76
CA GLN A 855 17.38 4.36 28.22
C GLN A 855 16.84 5.71 28.69
N VAL A 856 15.90 5.69 29.63
CA VAL A 856 15.33 6.87 30.29
C VAL A 856 15.27 6.65 31.79
N ALA A 857 15.81 7.60 32.56
CA ALA A 857 15.67 7.63 34.01
C ALA A 857 14.33 8.27 34.41
N ILE A 858 13.53 7.56 35.19
CA ILE A 858 12.26 8.07 35.75
C ILE A 858 12.28 7.95 37.28
N LYS A 859 11.67 8.91 37.97
CA LYS A 859 11.46 8.85 39.42
C LYS A 859 10.03 8.44 39.74
N ILE A 860 9.91 7.37 40.52
CA ILE A 860 8.67 6.76 40.97
C ILE A 860 8.49 7.01 42.47
N ASN A 861 7.27 7.29 42.91
CA ASN A 861 6.96 7.43 44.33
C ASN A 861 5.56 6.86 44.66
N SER A 862 5.36 6.43 45.89
CA SER A 862 4.02 6.03 46.40
C SER A 862 3.14 7.22 46.77
N LYS A 863 3.67 8.44 46.71
CA LYS A 863 3.02 9.71 47.05
C LYS A 863 3.22 10.73 45.91
N PRO A 864 2.33 11.72 45.77
CA PRO A 864 2.47 12.82 44.79
C PRO A 864 3.54 13.83 45.23
N SER A 865 4.81 13.41 45.37
CA SER A 865 5.93 14.26 45.78
C SER A 865 7.27 13.71 45.26
N LEU A 866 8.26 14.58 45.10
CA LEU A 866 9.65 14.18 44.85
C LEU A 866 10.32 13.57 46.10
N ASP A 867 9.81 13.87 47.29
CA ASP A 867 10.41 13.43 48.55
C ASP A 867 10.28 11.92 48.72
N GLY A 868 11.41 11.24 48.83
CA GLY A 868 11.46 9.77 48.92
C GLY A 868 11.22 9.05 47.59
N ALA A 869 11.19 9.77 46.46
CA ALA A 869 11.08 9.16 45.15
C ALA A 869 12.33 8.33 44.80
N ARG A 870 12.11 7.14 44.23
CA ARG A 870 13.17 6.24 43.78
C ARG A 870 13.38 6.38 42.28
N GLU A 871 14.62 6.38 41.84
CA GLU A 871 14.95 6.41 40.42
C GLU A 871 15.01 4.98 39.84
N VAL A 872 14.49 4.81 38.64
CA VAL A 872 14.60 3.59 37.84
C VAL A 872 14.88 3.94 36.38
N VAL A 873 15.62 3.08 35.69
CA VAL A 873 15.90 3.23 34.26
C VAL A 873 14.99 2.27 33.50
N VAL A 874 14.28 2.80 32.51
CA VAL A 874 13.40 2.04 31.62
C VAL A 874 13.82 2.27 30.16
N VAL A 875 13.38 1.38 29.26
CA VAL A 875 13.55 1.56 27.81
C VAL A 875 12.15 1.69 27.20
N PRO A 876 11.67 2.92 26.93
CA PRO A 876 10.35 3.12 26.33
C PRO A 876 10.24 2.45 24.96
N VAL A 877 9.05 1.96 24.64
CA VAL A 877 8.73 1.33 23.34
C VAL A 877 8.14 2.36 22.37
N ASN A 878 8.06 2.01 21.08
CA ASN A 878 7.33 2.87 20.14
C ASN A 878 5.81 2.68 20.26
N ILE A 879 5.03 3.59 19.67
CA ILE A 879 3.56 3.55 19.75
C ILE A 879 2.94 2.28 19.14
N GLY A 880 3.55 1.72 18.09
CA GLY A 880 3.10 0.44 17.52
C GLY A 880 3.14 -0.67 18.56
N GLN A 881 4.28 -0.82 19.25
CA GLN A 881 4.46 -1.81 20.32
C GLN A 881 3.52 -1.55 21.51
N GLU A 882 3.29 -0.30 21.90
CA GLU A 882 2.30 0.07 22.92
C GLU A 882 0.89 -0.37 22.53
N MET A 883 0.48 -0.18 21.27
CA MET A 883 -0.84 -0.61 20.83
C MET A 883 -0.98 -2.13 20.80
N GLU A 884 0.10 -2.85 20.49
CA GLU A 884 0.12 -4.31 20.63
C GLU A 884 -0.09 -4.73 22.11
N LEU A 885 0.59 -4.08 23.08
CA LEU A 885 0.39 -4.31 24.54
C LEU A 885 -1.07 -4.17 24.94
N ARG A 886 -1.70 -3.08 24.51
CA ARG A 886 -3.10 -2.77 24.77
C ARG A 886 -4.05 -3.79 24.15
N ARG A 887 -3.79 -4.20 22.90
CA ARG A 887 -4.58 -5.25 22.23
C ARG A 887 -4.50 -6.57 22.96
N MET A 888 -3.30 -6.98 23.36
CA MET A 888 -3.14 -8.25 24.06
C MET A 888 -3.79 -8.28 25.43
N ASP A 889 -3.79 -7.16 26.16
CA ASP A 889 -4.56 -7.04 27.39
C ASP A 889 -6.07 -7.21 27.13
N TRP A 890 -6.63 -6.56 26.11
CA TRP A 890 -8.03 -6.74 25.72
C TRP A 890 -8.37 -8.19 25.36
N VAL A 891 -7.53 -8.84 24.55
CA VAL A 891 -7.70 -10.26 24.16
C VAL A 891 -7.71 -11.19 25.38
N GLU A 892 -6.73 -11.03 26.27
CA GLU A 892 -6.64 -11.88 27.46
C GLU A 892 -7.77 -11.64 28.46
N ASN A 893 -8.24 -10.40 28.58
CA ASN A 893 -9.39 -10.07 29.43
C ASN A 893 -10.67 -10.72 28.88
N ASN A 894 -10.87 -10.73 27.56
CA ASN A 894 -11.98 -11.45 26.94
C ASN A 894 -11.87 -12.95 27.11
N ARG A 895 -10.68 -13.54 26.93
CA ARG A 895 -10.44 -14.98 27.17
C ARG A 895 -10.80 -15.36 28.61
N LYS A 896 -10.32 -14.61 29.60
CA LYS A 896 -10.63 -14.83 31.03
C LYS A 896 -12.12 -14.64 31.32
N ARG A 897 -12.76 -13.67 30.67
CA ARG A 897 -14.21 -13.44 30.79
C ARG A 897 -15.01 -14.63 30.27
N VAL A 898 -14.67 -15.17 29.09
CA VAL A 898 -15.32 -16.35 28.51
C VAL A 898 -15.09 -17.58 29.39
N ASP A 899 -13.87 -17.80 29.88
CA ASP A 899 -13.58 -18.90 30.79
C ASP A 899 -14.43 -18.81 32.06
N LYS A 900 -14.51 -17.63 32.68
CA LYS A 900 -15.35 -17.39 33.86
C LYS A 900 -16.85 -17.59 33.58
N LEU A 901 -17.39 -17.01 32.51
CA LEU A 901 -18.82 -17.09 32.18
C LEU A 901 -19.24 -18.51 31.79
N SER A 902 -18.32 -19.29 31.20
CA SER A 902 -18.58 -20.65 30.75
C SER A 902 -18.22 -21.74 31.78
N ASN A 903 -17.75 -21.37 32.97
CA ASN A 903 -17.15 -22.30 33.93
C ASN A 903 -16.06 -23.18 33.28
N GLY A 904 -15.22 -22.55 32.45
CA GLY A 904 -14.10 -23.19 31.76
C GLY A 904 -14.47 -24.15 30.64
N GLN A 905 -15.71 -24.12 30.12
CA GLN A 905 -16.18 -25.05 29.09
C GLN A 905 -15.98 -24.56 27.65
N ILE A 906 -15.82 -23.26 27.42
CA ILE A 906 -15.76 -22.67 26.08
C ILE A 906 -14.34 -22.13 25.83
N ALA A 907 -13.75 -22.50 24.69
CA ALA A 907 -12.51 -21.89 24.19
C ALA A 907 -12.80 -20.52 23.59
N TYR A 908 -11.92 -19.55 23.83
CA TYR A 908 -11.97 -18.24 23.18
C TYR A 908 -10.76 -18.05 22.27
N VAL A 909 -11.00 -17.80 20.98
CA VAL A 909 -9.96 -17.57 19.97
C VAL A 909 -10.23 -16.23 19.30
N TYR A 910 -9.34 -15.27 19.46
CA TYR A 910 -9.38 -14.00 18.74
C TYR A 910 -8.46 -14.05 17.51
N MET A 911 -8.92 -13.50 16.39
CA MET A 911 -8.13 -13.40 15.18
C MET A 911 -8.11 -11.95 14.65
N PRO A 912 -6.96 -11.24 14.72
CA PRO A 912 -6.89 -9.81 14.39
C PRO A 912 -6.98 -9.49 12.91
N ASN A 913 -6.64 -10.45 12.04
CA ASN A 913 -6.67 -10.34 10.59
C ASN A 913 -6.69 -11.76 9.98
N THR A 914 -6.88 -11.91 8.68
CA THR A 914 -6.64 -13.18 7.96
C THR A 914 -5.25 -13.21 7.32
N GLY A 915 -4.33 -12.42 7.86
CA GLY A 915 -2.91 -12.34 7.52
C GLY A 915 -2.02 -13.24 8.40
N PRO A 916 -0.69 -13.00 8.40
CA PRO A 916 0.26 -13.81 9.18
C PRO A 916 0.03 -13.75 10.69
N ASP A 917 -0.41 -12.61 11.21
CA ASP A 917 -0.72 -12.46 12.65
C ASP A 917 -1.95 -13.29 13.01
N GLY A 918 -3.01 -13.25 12.19
CA GLY A 918 -4.17 -14.11 12.32
C GLY A 918 -3.83 -15.59 12.41
N TYR A 919 -2.97 -16.06 11.49
CA TYR A 919 -2.44 -17.42 11.51
C TYR A 919 -1.74 -17.76 12.84
N THR A 920 -0.90 -16.84 13.31
CA THR A 920 -0.15 -17.01 14.56
C THR A 920 -1.08 -17.04 15.79
N TYR A 921 -2.05 -16.12 15.85
CA TYR A 921 -3.02 -16.01 16.95
C TYR A 921 -3.93 -17.22 16.99
N PHE A 922 -4.50 -17.61 15.85
CA PHE A 922 -5.37 -18.77 15.75
C PHE A 922 -4.65 -20.02 16.28
N ASN A 923 -3.44 -20.31 15.78
CA ASN A 923 -2.70 -21.50 16.21
C ASN A 923 -2.36 -21.47 17.71
N ARG A 924 -1.98 -20.31 18.26
CA ARG A 924 -1.71 -20.18 19.70
C ARG A 924 -2.95 -20.42 20.55
N TYR A 925 -4.05 -19.74 20.26
CA TYR A 925 -5.24 -19.76 21.11
C TYR A 925 -6.12 -20.99 20.89
N TYR A 926 -6.25 -21.48 19.65
CA TYR A 926 -7.06 -22.66 19.36
C TYR A 926 -6.43 -23.92 19.96
N PHE A 927 -5.15 -24.18 19.66
CA PHE A 927 -4.49 -25.41 20.08
C PHE A 927 -4.12 -25.45 21.58
N SER A 928 -4.10 -24.31 22.29
CA SER A 928 -3.91 -24.31 23.75
C SER A 928 -5.17 -24.60 24.55
N GLN A 929 -6.34 -24.72 23.90
CA GLN A 929 -7.66 -24.86 24.54
C GLN A 929 -8.44 -26.08 24.02
N MET A 930 -7.73 -27.13 23.58
CA MET A 930 -8.36 -28.34 23.02
C MET A 930 -9.15 -29.17 24.06
N ASP A 931 -9.00 -28.88 25.35
CA ASP A 931 -9.75 -29.51 26.44
C ASP A 931 -11.19 -28.98 26.57
N LYS A 932 -11.50 -27.87 25.91
CA LYS A 932 -12.80 -27.20 25.97
C LYS A 932 -13.87 -27.95 25.16
N LYS A 933 -15.13 -27.79 25.55
CA LYS A 933 -16.28 -28.46 24.93
C LYS A 933 -16.80 -27.75 23.68
N ALA A 934 -16.61 -26.44 23.58
CA ALA A 934 -17.12 -25.61 22.50
C ALA A 934 -16.13 -24.48 22.17
N LEU A 935 -16.33 -23.83 21.02
CA LEU A 935 -15.48 -22.74 20.52
C LEU A 935 -16.28 -21.45 20.31
N LEU A 936 -15.78 -20.36 20.88
CA LEU A 936 -16.10 -19.00 20.50
C LEU A 936 -14.94 -18.45 19.65
N MET A 937 -15.22 -18.19 18.37
CA MET A 937 -14.30 -17.53 17.44
C MET A 937 -14.61 -16.04 17.41
N ASP A 938 -13.71 -15.19 17.87
CA ASP A 938 -13.87 -13.73 17.86
C ASP A 938 -13.19 -13.12 16.63
N GLU A 939 -14.00 -12.82 15.62
CA GLU A 939 -13.62 -12.25 14.32
C GLU A 939 -13.89 -10.73 14.28
N ARG A 940 -14.25 -10.11 15.40
CA ARG A 940 -14.49 -8.67 15.48
C ARG A 940 -13.22 -7.90 15.17
N ASN A 941 -13.34 -6.84 14.36
CA ASN A 941 -12.23 -5.99 13.94
C ASN A 941 -11.15 -6.72 13.14
N ASN A 942 -11.48 -7.85 12.50
CA ASN A 942 -10.54 -8.56 11.63
C ASN A 942 -10.18 -7.69 10.41
N GLY A 943 -8.90 -7.29 10.31
CA GLY A 943 -8.41 -6.40 9.25
C GLY A 943 -8.32 -6.99 7.84
N GLY A 944 -8.72 -8.25 7.64
CA GLY A 944 -8.64 -8.93 6.36
C GLY A 944 -7.24 -9.44 6.03
N GLY A 945 -6.97 -9.68 4.74
CA GLY A 945 -5.77 -10.37 4.29
C GLY A 945 -6.14 -11.42 3.23
N TRP A 946 -5.93 -12.69 3.56
CA TRP A 946 -6.18 -13.82 2.65
C TRP A 946 -7.53 -14.50 2.94
N VAL A 947 -7.94 -15.45 2.09
CA VAL A 947 -9.07 -16.33 2.40
C VAL A 947 -8.65 -17.28 3.52
N ALA A 948 -9.37 -17.26 4.65
CA ALA A 948 -9.06 -18.06 5.84
C ALA A 948 -9.47 -19.55 5.71
N ASP A 949 -9.21 -20.16 4.55
CA ASP A 949 -9.53 -21.57 4.25
C ASP A 949 -8.90 -22.54 5.25
N TYR A 950 -7.65 -22.31 5.66
CA TYR A 950 -6.96 -23.07 6.71
C TYR A 950 -7.78 -23.17 8.01
N VAL A 951 -8.36 -22.06 8.45
CA VAL A 951 -9.16 -22.01 9.68
C VAL A 951 -10.46 -22.76 9.49
N ILE A 952 -11.19 -22.49 8.40
CA ILE A 952 -12.45 -23.17 8.09
C ILE A 952 -12.27 -24.68 7.93
N ASP A 953 -11.20 -25.13 7.29
CA ASP A 953 -10.87 -26.54 7.14
C ASP A 953 -10.61 -27.21 8.49
N LEU A 954 -9.92 -26.54 9.42
CA LEU A 954 -9.72 -27.07 10.78
C LEU A 954 -11.02 -27.14 11.58
N LEU A 955 -11.86 -26.11 11.48
CA LEU A 955 -13.13 -26.04 12.21
C LEU A 955 -14.20 -26.99 11.66
N SER A 956 -14.08 -27.42 10.40
CA SER A 956 -15.02 -28.32 9.73
C SER A 956 -14.68 -29.81 9.86
N ARG A 957 -13.54 -30.16 10.48
CA ARG A 957 -13.13 -31.56 10.67
C ARG A 957 -14.11 -32.32 11.56
N GLU A 958 -14.52 -33.49 11.09
CA GLU A 958 -15.33 -34.45 11.83
C GLU A 958 -14.45 -35.43 12.62
N LEU A 959 -14.93 -35.89 13.77
CA LEU A 959 -14.27 -36.92 14.55
C LEU A 959 -14.45 -38.30 13.88
N ILE A 960 -13.34 -38.92 13.48
CA ILE A 960 -13.34 -40.21 12.75
C ILE A 960 -13.11 -41.38 13.72
N SER A 961 -12.08 -41.30 14.57
CA SER A 961 -11.70 -42.43 15.45
C SER A 961 -10.92 -42.01 16.69
N TYR A 962 -10.62 -42.99 17.54
CA TYR A 962 -9.78 -42.84 18.73
C TYR A 962 -8.60 -43.83 18.68
N TRP A 963 -7.43 -43.37 19.08
CA TRP A 963 -6.25 -44.20 19.34
C TRP A 963 -6.07 -44.35 20.85
N ALA A 964 -6.11 -45.59 21.33
CA ALA A 964 -5.78 -45.89 22.71
C ALA A 964 -4.26 -46.03 22.88
N ILE A 965 -3.71 -45.46 23.95
CA ILE A 965 -2.34 -45.74 24.42
C ILE A 965 -2.42 -46.58 25.69
N ARG A 966 -1.43 -47.43 25.95
CA ARG A 966 -1.47 -48.45 27.02
C ARG A 966 -1.89 -47.87 28.37
N ASP A 967 -1.15 -46.86 28.84
CA ASP A 967 -1.24 -46.32 30.21
C ASP A 967 -1.83 -44.89 30.28
N GLY A 968 -2.35 -44.35 29.17
CA GLY A 968 -2.79 -42.95 29.09
C GLY A 968 -4.14 -42.74 28.40
N LYS A 969 -4.55 -41.47 28.27
CA LYS A 969 -5.81 -41.07 27.64
C LYS A 969 -5.78 -41.35 26.13
N SER A 970 -6.87 -41.90 25.58
CA SER A 970 -7.03 -42.01 24.13
C SER A 970 -7.01 -40.63 23.46
N PHE A 971 -6.44 -40.54 22.27
CA PHE A 971 -6.44 -39.33 21.44
C PHE A 971 -7.28 -39.53 20.17
N THR A 972 -7.78 -38.45 19.59
CA THR A 972 -8.71 -38.48 18.45
C THR A 972 -7.99 -38.51 17.10
N THR A 973 -8.67 -38.94 16.06
CA THR A 973 -8.32 -38.69 14.65
C THR A 973 -9.48 -38.01 13.93
N PRO A 974 -9.25 -36.86 13.26
CA PRO A 974 -8.03 -36.06 13.35
C PRO A 974 -7.75 -35.64 14.81
N GLY A 975 -6.47 -35.56 15.16
CA GLY A 975 -6.06 -35.03 16.46
C GLY A 975 -6.35 -33.53 16.56
N ASN A 976 -6.26 -32.99 17.77
CA ASN A 976 -6.20 -31.54 17.99
C ASN A 976 -7.43 -30.73 17.52
N GLY A 977 -8.64 -31.25 17.71
CA GLY A 977 -9.89 -30.59 17.32
C GLY A 977 -10.84 -30.30 18.48
N ILE A 978 -11.59 -29.20 18.38
CA ILE A 978 -12.75 -28.88 19.23
C ILE A 978 -14.03 -29.26 18.48
N PHE A 979 -14.52 -30.47 18.72
CA PHE A 979 -15.61 -31.06 17.91
C PHE A 979 -17.02 -30.58 18.29
N GLY A 980 -17.20 -30.01 19.47
CA GLY A 980 -18.52 -29.55 19.94
C GLY A 980 -19.03 -28.27 19.25
N PRO A 981 -20.05 -27.63 19.84
CA PRO A 981 -20.68 -26.41 19.32
C PRO A 981 -19.70 -25.27 19.04
N LYS A 982 -20.00 -24.45 18.04
CA LYS A 982 -19.16 -23.32 17.63
C LYS A 982 -20.04 -22.11 17.34
N ALA A 983 -19.53 -20.92 17.63
CA ALA A 983 -20.16 -19.66 17.27
C ALA A 983 -19.09 -18.63 16.97
N MET A 984 -19.40 -17.68 16.10
CA MET A 984 -18.48 -16.63 15.69
C MET A 984 -19.04 -15.24 16.01
N LEU A 985 -18.24 -14.43 16.69
CA LEU A 985 -18.51 -13.00 16.89
C LEU A 985 -18.03 -12.21 15.67
N ILE A 986 -18.91 -11.37 15.13
CA ILE A 986 -18.61 -10.47 14.01
C ILE A 986 -19.05 -9.04 14.32
N ASN A 987 -18.38 -8.06 13.72
CA ASN A 987 -18.80 -6.66 13.78
C ASN A 987 -18.50 -5.91 12.48
N GLU A 988 -18.93 -4.65 12.44
CA GLU A 988 -18.78 -3.74 11.31
C GLU A 988 -17.34 -3.37 10.93
N ASN A 989 -16.37 -3.70 11.78
CA ASN A 989 -14.95 -3.42 11.54
C ASN A 989 -14.21 -4.60 10.88
N ALA A 990 -14.83 -5.77 10.80
CA ALA A 990 -14.26 -6.93 10.11
C ALA A 990 -14.51 -6.81 8.60
N GLY A 991 -13.49 -6.94 7.76
CA GLY A 991 -13.63 -6.76 6.31
C GLY A 991 -12.67 -7.60 5.47
N SER A 992 -12.89 -7.69 4.15
CA SER A 992 -12.03 -8.42 3.21
C SER A 992 -11.98 -9.91 3.53
N GLY A 993 -10.81 -10.48 3.81
CA GLY A 993 -10.75 -11.84 4.35
C GLY A 993 -11.62 -12.05 5.60
N GLY A 994 -11.82 -11.00 6.41
CA GLY A 994 -12.74 -10.96 7.55
C GLY A 994 -14.23 -10.83 7.19
N ASP A 995 -14.58 -10.53 5.93
CA ASP A 995 -15.92 -10.78 5.40
C ASP A 995 -16.05 -12.23 4.91
N MET A 996 -15.02 -12.73 4.21
CA MET A 996 -15.05 -14.07 3.59
C MET A 996 -15.10 -15.19 4.64
N MET A 997 -14.41 -15.03 5.77
CA MET A 997 -14.39 -16.05 6.82
C MET A 997 -15.78 -16.30 7.45
N PRO A 998 -16.53 -15.28 7.92
CA PRO A 998 -17.92 -15.46 8.36
C PRO A 998 -18.83 -16.05 7.29
N TYR A 999 -18.66 -15.66 6.02
CA TYR A 999 -19.42 -16.23 4.91
C TYR A 999 -19.16 -17.73 4.77
N MET A 1000 -17.89 -18.15 4.75
CA MET A 1000 -17.51 -19.57 4.68
C MET A 1000 -18.00 -20.35 5.90
N PHE A 1001 -17.90 -19.78 7.10
CA PHE A 1001 -18.36 -20.39 8.35
C PHE A 1001 -19.86 -20.70 8.32
N LYS A 1002 -20.65 -19.73 7.83
CA LYS A 1002 -22.10 -19.87 7.63
C LYS A 1002 -22.42 -20.89 6.54
N ASN A 1003 -21.74 -20.80 5.39
CA ASN A 1003 -21.96 -21.69 4.25
C ASN A 1003 -21.66 -23.17 4.59
N LYS A 1004 -20.67 -23.42 5.44
CA LYS A 1004 -20.33 -24.76 5.95
C LYS A 1004 -21.21 -25.21 7.12
N GLY A 1005 -22.13 -24.38 7.60
CA GLY A 1005 -23.03 -24.71 8.71
C GLY A 1005 -22.30 -24.96 10.05
N LEU A 1006 -21.15 -24.30 10.27
CA LEU A 1006 -20.29 -24.59 11.43
C LEU A 1006 -20.87 -24.08 12.77
N GLY A 1007 -21.76 -23.10 12.72
CA GLY A 1007 -22.31 -22.45 13.91
C GLY A 1007 -23.08 -21.18 13.60
N LYS A 1008 -23.46 -20.44 14.64
CA LYS A 1008 -24.14 -19.14 14.52
C LYS A 1008 -23.16 -17.98 14.45
N LEU A 1009 -23.48 -16.99 13.62
CA LEU A 1009 -22.86 -15.67 13.63
C LEU A 1009 -23.61 -14.74 14.60
N VAL A 1010 -22.90 -14.04 15.48
CA VAL A 1010 -23.47 -13.14 16.49
C VAL A 1010 -22.78 -11.78 16.44
N GLY A 1011 -23.55 -10.69 16.49
CA GLY A 1011 -23.00 -9.32 16.55
C GLY A 1011 -23.63 -8.39 15.53
N ARG A 1012 -22.81 -7.71 14.71
CA ARG A 1012 -23.24 -6.78 13.66
C ARG A 1012 -22.73 -7.22 12.30
N THR A 1013 -23.41 -6.79 11.23
CA THR A 1013 -22.98 -7.05 9.84
C THR A 1013 -21.54 -6.60 9.64
N THR A 1014 -20.75 -7.38 8.90
CA THR A 1014 -19.35 -7.05 8.58
C THR A 1014 -19.23 -5.88 7.59
N MET A 1015 -18.01 -5.40 7.36
CA MET A 1015 -17.73 -4.20 6.59
C MET A 1015 -18.17 -4.29 5.13
N GLY A 1016 -18.14 -5.46 4.49
CA GLY A 1016 -18.58 -5.61 3.11
C GLY A 1016 -17.61 -4.99 2.11
N ILE A 1017 -16.33 -5.32 2.21
CA ILE A 1017 -15.31 -4.92 1.24
C ILE A 1017 -14.60 -6.17 0.72
N LEU A 1018 -15.09 -6.80 -0.34
CA LEU A 1018 -14.57 -8.07 -0.85
C LEU A 1018 -14.45 -8.11 -2.39
N VAL A 1019 -13.95 -7.03 -2.97
CA VAL A 1019 -13.24 -7.09 -4.26
C VAL A 1019 -11.75 -6.99 -3.99
N GLY A 1020 -11.00 -8.01 -4.36
CA GLY A 1020 -9.58 -8.11 -4.03
C GLY A 1020 -8.69 -7.20 -4.87
N ILE A 1021 -7.49 -6.95 -4.33
CA ILE A 1021 -6.47 -6.10 -4.92
C ILE A 1021 -5.14 -6.84 -5.06
N SER A 1022 -4.47 -6.71 -6.21
CA SER A 1022 -3.15 -7.30 -6.43
C SER A 1022 -2.42 -6.69 -7.62
N GLY A 1023 -1.16 -6.28 -7.42
CA GLY A 1023 -0.20 -5.90 -8.47
C GLY A 1023 -0.60 -4.73 -9.37
N TYR A 1024 -0.10 -3.53 -9.04
CA TYR A 1024 -0.32 -2.29 -9.80
C TYR A 1024 1.02 -1.62 -10.10
N PRO A 1025 1.15 -0.92 -11.24
CA PRO A 1025 2.32 -0.09 -11.48
C PRO A 1025 2.35 1.12 -10.52
N SER A 1026 3.55 1.56 -10.14
CA SER A 1026 3.72 2.83 -9.40
C SER A 1026 3.50 4.03 -10.32
N LEU A 1027 3.08 5.15 -9.75
CA LEU A 1027 3.01 6.47 -10.39
C LEU A 1027 4.41 7.11 -10.48
N ILE A 1028 4.54 8.15 -11.31
CA ILE A 1028 5.84 8.76 -11.64
C ILE A 1028 6.58 9.29 -10.40
N ASP A 1029 5.85 9.79 -9.41
CA ASP A 1029 6.34 10.35 -8.15
C ASP A 1029 6.65 9.29 -7.07
N GLY A 1030 6.36 8.01 -7.34
CA GLY A 1030 6.56 6.90 -6.40
C GLY A 1030 5.31 6.52 -5.61
N GLY A 1031 4.21 7.26 -5.77
CA GLY A 1031 2.92 6.89 -5.23
C GLY A 1031 2.33 5.67 -5.94
N SER A 1032 1.20 5.19 -5.44
CA SER A 1032 0.45 4.09 -6.08
C SER A 1032 -1.03 4.21 -5.79
N ILE A 1033 -1.84 3.61 -6.65
CA ILE A 1033 -3.26 3.37 -6.39
C ILE A 1033 -3.55 1.87 -6.43
N THR A 1034 -4.71 1.47 -5.93
CA THR A 1034 -5.24 0.12 -6.13
C THR A 1034 -6.52 0.19 -6.95
N SER A 1035 -6.58 -0.55 -8.05
CA SER A 1035 -7.82 -0.80 -8.78
C SER A 1035 -8.32 -2.20 -8.45
N PRO A 1036 -9.42 -2.37 -7.68
CA PRO A 1036 -9.92 -3.69 -7.30
C PRO A 1036 -10.15 -4.60 -8.51
N ASN A 1037 -9.36 -5.68 -8.64
CA ASN A 1037 -9.15 -6.37 -9.92
C ASN A 1037 -9.61 -7.84 -9.97
N PHE A 1038 -10.16 -8.37 -8.88
CA PHE A 1038 -10.87 -9.66 -8.89
C PHE A 1038 -11.98 -9.68 -7.83
N GLY A 1039 -13.21 -10.00 -8.24
CA GLY A 1039 -14.36 -10.08 -7.35
C GLY A 1039 -14.74 -11.52 -6.99
N ILE A 1040 -15.53 -11.69 -5.94
CA ILE A 1040 -16.09 -12.98 -5.52
C ILE A 1040 -17.55 -13.14 -5.94
N TYR A 1041 -17.89 -14.31 -6.46
CA TYR A 1041 -19.26 -14.73 -6.71
C TYR A 1041 -19.50 -16.12 -6.08
N ASP A 1042 -20.77 -16.40 -5.75
CA ASP A 1042 -21.16 -17.68 -5.17
C ASP A 1042 -21.28 -18.81 -6.22
N THR A 1043 -21.56 -20.04 -5.78
CA THR A 1043 -21.70 -21.20 -6.67
C THR A 1043 -22.90 -21.12 -7.62
N ASN A 1044 -23.76 -20.10 -7.49
CA ASN A 1044 -24.88 -19.84 -8.39
C ASN A 1044 -24.58 -18.69 -9.38
N GLY A 1045 -23.35 -18.15 -9.35
CA GLY A 1045 -22.93 -17.05 -10.22
C GLY A 1045 -23.37 -15.66 -9.75
N LYS A 1046 -23.75 -15.50 -8.47
CA LYS A 1046 -24.15 -14.20 -7.91
C LYS A 1046 -22.95 -13.52 -7.23
N TRP A 1047 -22.68 -12.26 -7.54
CA TRP A 1047 -21.75 -11.43 -6.75
C TRP A 1047 -22.24 -11.33 -5.30
N ILE A 1048 -21.32 -11.45 -4.35
CA ILE A 1048 -21.64 -11.48 -2.92
C ILE A 1048 -20.78 -10.48 -2.15
N ILE A 1049 -21.27 -10.06 -0.97
CA ILE A 1049 -20.54 -9.37 0.10
C ILE A 1049 -20.16 -7.90 -0.19
N GLU A 1050 -19.64 -7.58 -1.37
CA GLU A 1050 -19.18 -6.22 -1.69
C GLU A 1050 -20.30 -5.18 -1.46
N ASN A 1051 -19.97 -4.15 -0.70
CA ASN A 1051 -20.87 -3.07 -0.27
C ASN A 1051 -22.13 -3.51 0.53
N GLU A 1052 -22.21 -4.78 0.97
CA GLU A 1052 -23.33 -5.32 1.76
C GLU A 1052 -22.85 -5.88 3.11
N GLY A 1053 -21.77 -6.67 3.10
CA GLY A 1053 -21.25 -7.41 4.24
C GLY A 1053 -21.97 -8.73 4.51
N VAL A 1054 -21.55 -9.43 5.56
CA VAL A 1054 -22.14 -10.69 6.03
C VAL A 1054 -22.96 -10.41 7.27
N ALA A 1055 -24.28 -10.59 7.16
CA ALA A 1055 -25.19 -10.37 8.27
C ALA A 1055 -25.07 -11.48 9.35
N PRO A 1056 -25.19 -11.12 10.65
CA PRO A 1056 -25.24 -12.09 11.73
C PRO A 1056 -26.54 -12.89 11.71
N ASP A 1057 -26.53 -14.08 12.30
CA ASP A 1057 -27.77 -14.82 12.58
C ASP A 1057 -28.47 -14.26 13.84
N ILE A 1058 -27.70 -13.71 14.77
CA ILE A 1058 -28.18 -13.06 15.99
C ILE A 1058 -27.59 -11.65 16.05
N PHE A 1059 -28.41 -10.65 15.71
CA PHE A 1059 -28.02 -9.25 15.80
C PHE A 1059 -27.90 -8.79 17.25
N VAL A 1060 -26.76 -8.20 17.63
CA VAL A 1060 -26.50 -7.63 18.95
C VAL A 1060 -25.66 -6.35 18.79
N GLU A 1061 -26.22 -5.22 19.24
CA GLU A 1061 -25.52 -3.93 19.28
C GLU A 1061 -24.67 -3.80 20.56
N GLN A 1062 -23.54 -3.09 20.47
CA GLN A 1062 -22.82 -2.62 21.65
C GLN A 1062 -23.27 -1.18 21.96
N THR A 1063 -24.09 -1.00 23.00
CA THR A 1063 -24.54 0.33 23.39
C THR A 1063 -23.50 1.03 24.28
N PRO A 1064 -23.36 2.37 24.21
CA PRO A 1064 -22.49 3.12 25.11
C PRO A 1064 -22.73 2.82 26.59
N LYS A 1065 -24.00 2.64 26.98
CA LYS A 1065 -24.37 2.30 28.35
C LYS A 1065 -23.77 0.96 28.79
N ASP A 1066 -23.95 -0.09 28.00
CA ASP A 1066 -23.43 -1.42 28.32
C ASP A 1066 -21.90 -1.40 28.46
N LEU A 1067 -21.21 -0.74 27.52
CA LEU A 1067 -19.75 -0.66 27.54
C LEU A 1067 -19.22 0.12 28.76
N LEU A 1068 -19.87 1.22 29.12
CA LEU A 1068 -19.51 2.01 30.32
C LEU A 1068 -19.77 1.26 31.62
N GLU A 1069 -20.74 0.34 31.65
CA GLU A 1069 -21.01 -0.57 32.76
C GLU A 1069 -20.04 -1.78 32.79
N GLY A 1070 -19.08 -1.86 31.86
CA GLY A 1070 -18.10 -2.94 31.76
C GLY A 1070 -18.62 -4.22 31.10
N ARG A 1071 -19.77 -4.15 30.43
CA ARG A 1071 -20.36 -5.27 29.70
C ARG A 1071 -19.78 -5.40 28.29
N ASP A 1072 -19.78 -6.62 27.77
CA ASP A 1072 -19.63 -6.88 26.33
C ASP A 1072 -20.85 -7.71 25.90
N PRO A 1073 -21.94 -7.06 25.43
CA PRO A 1073 -23.20 -7.74 25.17
C PRO A 1073 -23.10 -8.76 24.03
N GLN A 1074 -22.23 -8.53 23.05
CA GLN A 1074 -21.99 -9.47 21.95
C GLN A 1074 -21.33 -10.74 22.49
N LEU A 1075 -20.24 -10.60 23.25
CA LEU A 1075 -19.53 -11.74 23.86
C LEU A 1075 -20.43 -12.51 24.83
N GLU A 1076 -21.16 -11.81 25.71
CA GLU A 1076 -22.10 -12.42 26.66
C GLU A 1076 -23.18 -13.25 25.95
N ARG A 1077 -23.78 -12.70 24.88
CA ARG A 1077 -24.82 -13.40 24.12
C ARG A 1077 -24.29 -14.65 23.42
N THR A 1078 -23.06 -14.62 22.94
CA THR A 1078 -22.41 -15.76 22.27
C THR A 1078 -22.04 -16.87 23.26
N VAL A 1079 -21.53 -16.51 24.44
CA VAL A 1079 -21.31 -17.49 25.52
C VAL A 1079 -22.63 -18.17 25.90
N GLN A 1080 -23.70 -17.40 26.05
CA GLN A 1080 -25.03 -17.95 26.32
C GLN A 1080 -25.49 -18.92 25.21
N GLN A 1081 -25.34 -18.53 23.94
CA GLN A 1081 -25.69 -19.38 22.79
C GLN A 1081 -24.99 -20.74 22.85
N LEU A 1082 -23.68 -20.71 23.09
CA LEU A 1082 -22.87 -21.92 23.17
C LEU A 1082 -23.22 -22.77 24.39
N GLN A 1083 -23.53 -22.17 25.54
CA GLN A 1083 -24.00 -22.91 26.72
C GLN A 1083 -25.33 -23.63 26.49
N GLU A 1084 -26.24 -23.02 25.73
CA GLU A 1084 -27.49 -23.64 25.33
C GLU A 1084 -27.24 -24.83 24.39
N GLU A 1085 -26.36 -24.66 23.40
CA GLU A 1085 -25.98 -25.73 22.46
C GLU A 1085 -25.22 -26.88 23.15
N ILE A 1086 -24.35 -26.59 24.13
CA ILE A 1086 -23.63 -27.62 24.90
C ILE A 1086 -24.60 -28.57 25.61
N LYS A 1087 -25.76 -28.08 26.07
CA LYS A 1087 -26.75 -28.90 26.79
C LYS A 1087 -27.40 -29.95 25.88
N THR A 1088 -27.55 -29.64 24.60
CA THR A 1088 -28.24 -30.50 23.62
C THR A 1088 -27.28 -31.25 22.70
N TYR A 1089 -26.02 -30.81 22.62
CA TYR A 1089 -25.00 -31.46 21.81
C TYR A 1089 -24.63 -32.85 22.35
N LYS A 1090 -24.73 -33.86 21.51
CA LYS A 1090 -24.38 -35.25 21.84
C LYS A 1090 -22.90 -35.49 21.63
N TYR A 1091 -22.11 -35.31 22.69
CA TYR A 1091 -20.70 -35.68 22.66
C TYR A 1091 -20.55 -37.20 22.53
N PRO A 1092 -19.70 -37.70 21.62
CA PRO A 1092 -19.40 -39.12 21.53
C PRO A 1092 -18.85 -39.64 22.86
N ASN A 1093 -19.63 -40.46 23.57
CA ASN A 1093 -19.22 -41.10 24.81
C ASN A 1093 -18.63 -42.48 24.49
N VAL A 1094 -17.41 -42.50 23.98
CA VAL A 1094 -16.74 -43.73 23.55
C VAL A 1094 -15.87 -44.26 24.68
N THR A 1095 -16.17 -45.47 25.15
CA THR A 1095 -15.32 -46.21 26.08
C THR A 1095 -14.20 -46.92 25.35
N ARG A 1096 -13.00 -46.98 25.93
CA ARG A 1096 -11.88 -47.76 25.37
C ARG A 1096 -12.32 -49.23 25.27
N PRO A 1097 -12.13 -49.90 24.12
CA PRO A 1097 -12.43 -51.32 24.00
C PRO A 1097 -11.58 -52.14 24.98
N LYS A 1098 -12.04 -53.33 25.34
CA LYS A 1098 -11.21 -54.28 26.10
C LYS A 1098 -9.95 -54.61 25.31
N ASP A 1099 -8.89 -54.95 26.04
CA ASP A 1099 -7.63 -55.35 25.40
C ASP A 1099 -7.85 -56.62 24.55
N PRO A 1100 -7.26 -56.69 23.34
CA PRO A 1100 -7.44 -57.82 22.44
C PRO A 1100 -6.83 -59.10 23.04
N ILE A 1101 -7.55 -60.21 22.93
CA ILE A 1101 -7.08 -61.54 23.34
C ILE A 1101 -6.55 -62.25 22.10
N ARG A 1102 -5.30 -62.71 22.14
CA ARG A 1102 -4.65 -63.39 20.99
C ARG A 1102 -5.51 -64.57 20.52
N GLY A 1103 -5.99 -64.50 19.28
CA GLY A 1103 -6.74 -65.59 18.63
C GLY A 1103 -8.25 -65.58 18.85
N GLN A 1104 -8.83 -64.50 19.38
CA GLN A 1104 -10.27 -64.20 19.31
C GLN A 1104 -10.57 -63.21 18.19
#